data_AF-A0A672RC30-F1
#
_entry.id   AF-A0A672RC30-F1
#
_cell.length_a   1.000
_cell.length_b   1.000
_cell.length_c   1.000
_cell.angle_alpha   90.00
_cell.angle_beta   90.00
_cell.angle_gamma   90.00
#
_symmetry.space_group_name_H-M   'P 1'
#
loop_
_entity.id
_entity.type
_entity.pdbx_description
1 polymer ?
#
loop_
_entity_poly.entity_id
_entity_poly.type
_entity_poly.pdbx_seq_one_letter_code
_entity_poly.pdbx_strand_id
1 'polypeptide(L)'
;MVVNVKIGDEKRNLSELLDWLNHILQATFSQLEHTCSGAAFCQLMDIIHPGSIDINKVKFTAKENADILDNYGLLREAFSKAQIKKVNILKTLDLLTWFKDLYDHNAAKQKYNPQEGFVEQEVVSLKSSREFKICRCSLFLKEEQSSRLYSPVQTKYLNQKMLNVKRGSHESFFRSPATMCFIRKYSSSTSPDAGSNFASSKDSLVLGQKCREDITAFCSQTPYCLYLYHGVELEDENKASVLLLGFFDKVTGENKFRLLDVLHPEEETADAICTCIVEMLKKFRIPLINMAIFYSNFPDHEGLLSGLKLLKPEIVSLCGLSDMAGEVFHSGVENMEFSGLILNLITEIYKHFTTFPGALQTLLEDVDCSNLRNILTSQCSLFWRIIQKMTLAWSDLEKYFGSLDTDEKSICRLLGDLKIRLNILFLCHALQPLCDFQENIDRGVSITQLLQDASQLVRFYTTSFLRPKAAEFFLRRGKTSLIQDTVGHLPRGEVEVGKQAADFLLQRSEELTDYLETFHSSIISFYTTVTVNVIERLPFSDSILRNLSLVLSPGKKLEVTGKIVQDLGVCFGVCLGPENVSLLTDEFLEYQFIDGGDTQLADQSMEQYWKTELRIMGRTSSFGKLIISLLALPRTLKKEIIFEQVSLVFEELEKPKYNLSDICDGYTVGEMVWGPIEGFGLWPGLVQSWDSKRPCGSIRKVIFFGNRMLSEVQADDLLPFFSFAKCFCSNSFATVMAYKDAIFNSLQVASRRSRMFFSPETDSKDELLRVMLDWAFGGFEPLGPEGLQPQSECNDQMVHEFLENKRNIQAFCLSCGSTPVEIIHPLFKGMLCSNCKYNFTETLYRYDEDGYQSYCTVCCSGMEVILCGHDNCCRSYCVDCLDILVGEGTFDRLKNVDPWTCYLCAPESSSRALKPRNDWSIRVQEFFANNSAMEFEPHRVYPSIPANQRRPIRVLSLFDGIATGYLVLRDLGFKVEKYVASEVDEESITISMVNHDGKITHVEDVKNITKQHIDKWGPFDLLVGGSPCNDLSIVNPARKGLFEGTGRLFFEYYRLLNVMKPKEDDPQPFFWLFENVVFMQTQVKADICRFLECNPVLVDAVKVSPAHRARYFWGNIPGMNRPIIASQNDKLRLQECLEPGRTAKYEKVRTITTRPNSLKQGTNDAHFPITMNGKDDNIWITEMEKIFGFPKHYTDVKNMGRLQRQRVLGKSWSVPVIRHLLAPLKDYFACDEVPLK
;
A
#
# COMPACT_ATOMS: atom_id res chain seq x y z
N MET A 1 13.88 -33.69 -44.24
CA MET A 1 13.21 -33.75 -42.92
C MET A 1 14.25 -33.28 -41.90
N VAL A 2 13.96 -32.25 -41.10
CA VAL A 2 14.95 -31.62 -40.21
C VAL A 2 15.11 -32.45 -38.93
N VAL A 3 16.35 -32.82 -38.60
CA VAL A 3 16.74 -33.46 -37.35
C VAL A 3 16.62 -32.42 -36.22
N ASN A 4 15.73 -32.69 -35.27
CA ASN A 4 15.53 -31.84 -34.10
C ASN A 4 16.74 -31.91 -33.15
N VAL A 5 17.14 -30.77 -32.59
CA VAL A 5 18.26 -30.69 -31.63
C VAL A 5 17.75 -30.15 -30.30
N LYS A 6 18.26 -30.71 -29.19
CA LYS A 6 18.04 -30.16 -27.84
C LYS A 6 19.02 -29.02 -27.59
N ILE A 7 18.65 -28.05 -26.75
CA ILE A 7 19.60 -27.03 -26.27
C ILE A 7 20.67 -27.77 -25.46
N GLY A 8 21.92 -27.74 -25.91
CA GLY A 8 23.06 -28.33 -25.17
C GLY A 8 23.55 -27.42 -24.04
N ASP A 9 24.12 -28.02 -22.98
CA ASP A 9 24.72 -27.29 -21.84
C ASP A 9 26.11 -26.69 -22.14
N GLU A 10 26.65 -26.92 -23.34
CA GLU A 10 27.95 -26.36 -23.73
C GLU A 10 27.87 -24.84 -23.98
N LYS A 11 28.55 -24.06 -23.15
CA LYS A 11 28.67 -22.61 -23.34
C LYS A 11 29.57 -22.30 -24.54
N ARG A 12 28.99 -21.82 -25.63
CA ARG A 12 29.73 -21.24 -26.77
C ARG A 12 29.96 -19.74 -26.57
N ASN A 13 31.10 -19.24 -27.07
CA ASN A 13 31.44 -17.83 -26.99
C ASN A 13 30.57 -17.01 -27.97
N LEU A 14 30.00 -15.89 -27.52
CA LEU A 14 29.19 -15.01 -28.34
C LEU A 14 29.95 -14.47 -29.56
N SER A 15 31.26 -14.19 -29.43
CA SER A 15 32.08 -13.73 -30.56
C SER A 15 32.10 -14.77 -31.67
N GLU A 16 32.28 -16.05 -31.33
CA GLU A 16 32.34 -17.16 -32.30
C GLU A 16 30.98 -17.38 -33.00
N LEU A 17 29.88 -17.21 -32.26
CA LEU A 17 28.53 -17.31 -32.82
C LEU A 17 28.23 -16.17 -33.80
N LEU A 18 28.66 -14.95 -33.51
CA LEU A 18 28.50 -13.82 -34.42
C LEU A 18 29.42 -13.93 -35.64
N ASP A 19 30.67 -14.38 -35.45
CA ASP A 19 31.60 -14.64 -36.55
C ASP A 19 31.06 -15.71 -37.49
N TRP A 20 30.50 -16.80 -36.94
CA TRP A 20 29.80 -17.81 -37.71
C TRP A 20 28.59 -17.24 -38.46
N LEU A 21 27.72 -16.50 -37.77
CA LEU A 21 26.52 -15.92 -38.37
C LEU A 21 26.87 -14.98 -39.52
N ASN A 22 27.87 -14.12 -39.33
CA ASN A 22 28.40 -13.21 -40.34
C ASN A 22 28.99 -13.95 -41.52
N HIS A 23 29.73 -15.04 -41.28
CA HIS A 23 30.29 -15.88 -42.33
C HIS A 23 29.21 -16.57 -43.17
N ILE A 24 28.18 -17.12 -42.54
CA ILE A 24 27.08 -17.84 -43.22
C ILE A 24 26.18 -16.88 -44.00
N LEU A 25 25.82 -15.74 -43.42
CA LEU A 25 24.88 -14.79 -44.02
C LEU A 25 25.56 -13.69 -44.86
N GLN A 26 26.89 -13.65 -44.90
CA GLN A 26 27.68 -12.55 -45.49
C GLN A 26 27.25 -11.18 -44.93
N ALA A 27 27.14 -11.09 -43.60
CA ALA A 27 26.67 -9.92 -42.87
C ALA A 27 27.74 -9.34 -41.94
N THR A 28 27.46 -8.18 -41.33
CA THR A 28 28.38 -7.47 -40.41
C THR A 28 27.74 -7.18 -39.05
N PHE A 29 27.18 -8.21 -38.41
CA PHE A 29 26.67 -8.13 -37.04
C PHE A 29 27.82 -7.99 -36.03
N SER A 30 27.94 -6.81 -35.40
CA SER A 30 28.92 -6.56 -34.33
C SER A 30 28.37 -6.79 -32.91
N GLN A 31 27.05 -6.92 -32.75
CA GLN A 31 26.36 -7.09 -31.48
C GLN A 31 25.18 -8.07 -31.62
N LEU A 32 24.83 -8.80 -30.55
CA LEU A 32 23.76 -9.80 -30.55
C LEU A 32 22.39 -9.17 -30.84
N GLU A 33 22.19 -7.94 -30.36
CA GLU A 33 20.97 -7.14 -30.48
C GLU A 33 20.59 -6.88 -31.94
N HIS A 34 21.55 -6.89 -32.87
CA HIS A 34 21.28 -6.72 -34.29
C HIS A 34 20.50 -7.90 -34.90
N THR A 35 20.46 -9.05 -34.23
CA THR A 35 19.71 -10.24 -34.67
C THR A 35 18.24 -10.23 -34.20
N CYS A 36 17.86 -9.30 -33.32
CA CYS A 36 16.51 -9.21 -32.73
C CYS A 36 15.41 -8.86 -33.74
N SER A 37 15.75 -8.44 -34.95
CA SER A 37 14.78 -8.19 -36.02
C SER A 37 14.07 -9.46 -36.52
N GLY A 38 14.57 -10.65 -36.18
CA GLY A 38 14.05 -11.93 -36.67
C GLY A 38 14.51 -12.28 -38.08
N ALA A 39 15.04 -11.33 -38.86
CA ALA A 39 15.40 -11.52 -40.27
C ALA A 39 16.56 -12.52 -40.46
N ALA A 40 17.60 -12.45 -39.61
CA ALA A 40 18.72 -13.38 -39.65
C ALA A 40 18.28 -14.83 -39.38
N PHE A 41 17.35 -15.04 -38.44
CA PHE A 41 16.80 -16.37 -38.14
C PHE A 41 15.93 -16.90 -39.29
N CYS A 42 15.22 -16.01 -39.99
CA CYS A 42 14.48 -16.37 -41.21
C CYS A 42 15.43 -16.87 -42.31
N GLN A 43 16.55 -16.17 -42.55
CA GLN A 43 17.55 -16.61 -43.52
C GLN A 43 18.18 -17.95 -43.10
N LEU A 44 18.54 -18.12 -41.83
CA LEU A 44 19.08 -19.39 -41.33
C LEU A 44 18.10 -20.55 -41.51
N MET A 45 16.82 -20.32 -41.23
CA MET A 45 15.80 -21.36 -41.39
C MET A 45 15.59 -21.71 -42.87
N ASP A 46 15.66 -20.75 -43.78
CA ASP A 46 15.60 -21.03 -45.21
C ASP A 46 16.86 -21.76 -45.71
N ILE A 47 18.04 -21.51 -45.13
CA ILE A 47 19.24 -22.29 -45.43
C ILE A 47 19.12 -23.74 -44.94
N ILE A 48 18.59 -23.94 -43.73
CA ILE A 48 18.41 -25.27 -43.11
C ILE A 48 17.30 -26.06 -43.79
N HIS A 49 16.26 -25.38 -44.26
CA HIS A 49 15.14 -25.96 -45.00
C HIS A 49 14.73 -25.04 -46.16
N PRO A 50 15.39 -25.16 -47.33
CA PRO A 50 15.12 -24.31 -48.49
C PRO A 50 13.64 -24.27 -48.89
N GLY A 51 13.11 -23.07 -49.12
CA GLY A 51 11.71 -22.82 -49.48
C GLY A 51 10.74 -22.90 -48.30
N SER A 52 11.24 -22.98 -47.06
CA SER A 52 10.39 -22.91 -45.86
C SER A 52 9.89 -21.50 -45.59
N ILE A 53 10.68 -20.50 -45.96
CA ILE A 53 10.39 -19.08 -45.78
C ILE A 53 10.34 -18.38 -47.13
N ASP A 54 9.32 -17.57 -47.34
CA ASP A 54 9.24 -16.65 -48.47
C ASP A 54 10.10 -15.42 -48.15
N ILE A 55 11.36 -15.45 -48.62
CA ILE A 55 12.36 -14.41 -48.35
C ILE A 55 11.88 -13.01 -48.77
N ASN A 56 11.01 -12.90 -49.78
CA ASN A 56 10.45 -11.61 -50.21
C ASN A 56 9.54 -10.95 -49.17
N LYS A 57 9.01 -11.73 -48.22
CA LYS A 57 8.18 -11.22 -47.12
C LYS A 57 9.00 -10.84 -45.89
N VAL A 58 10.27 -11.21 -45.83
CA VAL A 58 11.14 -10.91 -44.70
C VAL A 58 11.50 -9.42 -44.69
N LYS A 59 11.21 -8.76 -43.57
CA LYS A 59 11.52 -7.34 -43.35
C LYS A 59 12.96 -7.20 -42.85
N PHE A 60 13.91 -7.08 -43.79
CA PHE A 60 15.35 -6.95 -43.49
C PHE A 60 15.74 -5.65 -42.79
N THR A 61 14.95 -4.59 -42.96
CA THR A 61 15.14 -3.28 -42.31
C THR A 61 14.01 -3.01 -41.32
N ALA A 62 13.69 -3.97 -40.45
CA ALA A 62 12.66 -3.82 -39.43
C ALA A 62 12.98 -2.62 -38.53
N LYS A 63 12.09 -1.61 -38.52
CA LYS A 63 12.24 -0.38 -37.71
C LYS A 63 11.21 -0.31 -36.59
N GLU A 64 10.11 -1.04 -36.70
CA GLU A 64 9.02 -1.06 -35.73
C GLU A 64 8.76 -2.47 -35.18
N ASN A 65 8.13 -2.58 -34.01
CA ASN A 65 7.83 -3.88 -33.40
C ASN A 65 6.92 -4.77 -34.27
N ALA A 66 6.06 -4.17 -35.10
CA ALA A 66 5.20 -4.91 -36.03
C ALA A 66 6.04 -5.68 -37.08
N ASP A 67 7.08 -5.06 -37.64
CA ASP A 67 7.98 -5.70 -38.61
C ASP A 67 8.71 -6.92 -38.01
N ILE A 68 9.07 -6.82 -36.72
CA ILE A 68 9.72 -7.89 -35.97
C ILE A 68 8.74 -9.06 -35.77
N LEU A 69 7.51 -8.77 -35.36
CA LEU A 69 6.46 -9.79 -35.20
C LEU A 69 6.13 -10.50 -36.51
N ASP A 70 6.11 -9.79 -37.63
CA ASP A 70 5.92 -10.36 -38.96
C ASP A 70 7.03 -11.37 -39.30
N ASN A 71 8.30 -11.01 -39.07
CA ASN A 71 9.43 -11.91 -39.30
C ASN A 71 9.37 -13.17 -38.42
N TYR A 72 9.06 -13.04 -37.12
CA TYR A 72 8.88 -14.20 -36.24
C TYR A 72 7.63 -15.02 -36.59
N GLY A 73 6.61 -14.40 -37.19
CA GLY A 73 5.46 -15.07 -37.77
C GLY A 73 5.84 -16.00 -38.91
N LEU A 74 6.67 -15.53 -39.85
CA LEU A 74 7.23 -16.34 -40.95
C LEU A 74 8.07 -17.50 -40.42
N LEU A 75 8.90 -17.24 -39.41
CA LEU A 75 9.75 -18.26 -38.77
C LEU A 75 8.94 -19.39 -38.12
N ARG A 76 7.83 -19.04 -37.45
CA ARG A 76 6.90 -20.02 -36.85
C ARG A 76 6.25 -20.90 -37.91
N GLU A 77 5.82 -20.32 -39.03
CA GLU A 77 5.23 -21.11 -40.13
C GLU A 77 6.26 -22.09 -40.70
N ALA A 78 7.51 -21.65 -40.86
CA ALA A 78 8.60 -22.51 -41.29
C ALA A 78 8.89 -23.66 -40.31
N PHE A 79 8.87 -23.40 -39.00
CA PHE A 79 9.03 -24.46 -37.99
C PHE A 79 7.92 -25.51 -38.05
N SER A 80 6.68 -25.07 -38.29
CA SER A 80 5.55 -25.98 -38.47
C SER A 80 5.71 -26.84 -39.72
N LYS A 81 6.15 -26.24 -40.85
CA LYS A 81 6.43 -26.98 -42.10
C LYS A 81 7.57 -27.99 -41.93
N ALA A 82 8.60 -27.63 -41.17
CA ALA A 82 9.77 -28.47 -40.92
C ALA A 82 9.56 -29.54 -39.82
N GLN A 83 8.38 -29.59 -39.19
CA GLN A 83 8.04 -30.48 -38.06
C GLN A 83 9.01 -30.36 -36.86
N ILE A 84 9.47 -29.14 -36.58
CA ILE A 84 10.33 -28.86 -35.44
C ILE A 84 9.48 -28.83 -34.15
N LYS A 85 9.83 -29.64 -33.14
CA LYS A 85 9.08 -29.73 -31.87
C LYS A 85 9.33 -28.50 -30.99
N LYS A 86 8.31 -28.13 -30.20
CA LYS A 86 8.23 -26.95 -29.31
C LYS A 86 9.57 -26.57 -28.67
N VAL A 87 10.16 -25.46 -29.10
CA VAL A 87 11.40 -24.92 -28.54
C VAL A 87 11.04 -23.80 -27.56
N ASN A 88 11.31 -24.00 -26.28
CA ASN A 88 10.97 -23.04 -25.22
C ASN A 88 12.17 -22.11 -24.99
N ILE A 89 12.31 -21.08 -25.84
CA ILE A 89 13.48 -20.19 -25.81
C ILE A 89 13.11 -18.86 -25.18
N LEU A 90 13.79 -18.51 -24.08
CA LEU A 90 13.53 -17.33 -23.27
C LEU A 90 14.48 -16.15 -23.58
N LYS A 91 15.56 -16.37 -24.36
CA LYS A 91 16.59 -15.36 -24.67
C LYS A 91 17.13 -15.48 -26.10
N THR A 92 17.50 -14.35 -26.72
CA THR A 92 18.06 -14.29 -28.09
C THR A 92 19.36 -15.07 -28.25
N LEU A 93 20.22 -15.08 -27.22
CA LEU A 93 21.47 -15.86 -27.24
C LEU A 93 21.18 -17.36 -27.32
N ASP A 94 20.20 -17.83 -26.55
CA ASP A 94 19.80 -19.24 -26.53
C ASP A 94 19.19 -19.63 -27.89
N LEU A 95 18.47 -18.71 -28.54
CA LEU A 95 17.94 -18.90 -29.91
C LEU A 95 19.06 -19.04 -30.94
N LEU A 96 20.07 -18.17 -30.88
CA LEU A 96 21.21 -18.22 -31.80
C LEU A 96 22.05 -19.49 -31.61
N THR A 97 22.31 -19.88 -30.37
CA THR A 97 23.00 -21.15 -30.05
C THR A 97 22.22 -22.34 -30.56
N TRP A 98 20.90 -22.37 -30.35
CA TRP A 98 20.05 -23.45 -30.85
C TRP A 98 20.02 -23.51 -32.38
N PHE A 99 19.97 -22.36 -33.06
CA PHE A 99 20.04 -22.30 -34.53
C PHE A 99 21.39 -22.77 -35.07
N LYS A 100 22.50 -22.51 -34.35
CA LYS A 100 23.82 -23.04 -34.70
C LYS A 100 23.81 -24.57 -34.62
N ASP A 101 23.27 -25.13 -33.55
CA ASP A 101 23.17 -26.59 -33.40
C ASP A 101 22.27 -27.20 -34.46
N LEU A 102 21.13 -26.56 -34.73
CA LEU A 102 20.22 -26.96 -35.80
C LEU A 102 20.93 -26.94 -37.16
N TYR A 103 21.70 -25.89 -37.44
CA TYR A 103 22.49 -25.78 -38.66
C TYR A 103 23.54 -26.88 -38.76
N ASP A 104 24.33 -27.13 -37.71
CA ASP A 104 25.39 -28.14 -37.72
C ASP A 104 24.86 -29.56 -37.96
N HIS A 105 23.67 -29.86 -37.46
CA HIS A 105 23.04 -31.17 -37.60
C HIS A 105 22.27 -31.34 -38.93
N ASN A 106 21.95 -30.25 -39.64
CA ASN A 106 21.04 -30.29 -40.80
C ASN A 106 21.61 -29.69 -42.09
N ALA A 107 22.68 -28.91 -42.02
CA ALA A 107 23.28 -28.29 -43.20
C ALA A 107 24.03 -29.33 -44.05
N ALA A 108 23.34 -29.91 -45.03
CA ALA A 108 23.98 -30.61 -46.14
C ALA A 108 24.62 -29.58 -47.09
N LYS A 109 25.88 -29.81 -47.48
CA LYS A 109 26.73 -28.95 -48.33
C LYS A 109 26.07 -28.50 -49.67
N GLN A 110 25.18 -27.52 -49.65
CA GLN A 110 24.70 -26.82 -50.86
C GLN A 110 24.97 -25.32 -50.77
N LYS A 111 25.36 -24.72 -51.91
CA LYS A 111 25.65 -23.29 -52.05
C LYS A 111 24.34 -22.50 -52.00
N TYR A 112 24.02 -21.94 -50.84
CA TYR A 112 23.07 -20.84 -50.71
C TYR A 112 23.71 -19.55 -51.25
N ASN A 113 22.97 -18.77 -52.04
CA ASN A 113 23.45 -17.49 -52.57
C ASN A 113 22.75 -16.33 -51.84
N PRO A 114 23.36 -15.75 -50.78
CA PRO A 114 22.70 -14.77 -49.91
C PRO A 114 22.38 -13.42 -50.58
N GLN A 115 22.79 -13.21 -51.84
CA GLN A 115 22.68 -11.92 -52.53
C GLN A 115 21.35 -11.64 -53.23
N GLU A 116 20.39 -12.57 -53.30
CA GLU A 116 19.06 -12.29 -53.89
C GLU A 116 18.12 -11.46 -53.00
N GLY A 117 18.58 -10.99 -51.83
CA GLY A 117 17.80 -10.12 -50.93
C GLY A 117 18.56 -8.93 -50.35
N PHE A 118 19.73 -8.56 -50.89
CA PHE A 118 20.55 -7.49 -50.33
C PHE A 118 20.06 -6.10 -50.75
N VAL A 119 19.52 -5.34 -49.79
CA VAL A 119 19.49 -3.87 -49.84
C VAL A 119 20.49 -3.40 -48.79
N GLU A 120 21.48 -2.59 -49.21
CA GLU A 120 22.50 -2.00 -48.33
C GLU A 120 21.85 -1.40 -47.07
N GLN A 121 22.30 -1.85 -45.88
CA GLN A 121 21.96 -1.20 -44.62
C GLN A 121 22.88 0.01 -44.43
N GLU A 122 22.32 1.22 -44.52
CA GLU A 122 22.93 2.38 -43.86
C GLU A 122 22.91 2.17 -42.34
N VAL A 123 24.04 2.51 -41.70
CA VAL A 123 24.27 2.38 -40.26
C VAL A 123 23.24 3.18 -39.47
N VAL A 124 22.32 2.48 -38.79
CA VAL A 124 21.38 3.11 -37.84
C VAL A 124 21.99 3.10 -36.43
N SER A 125 22.22 4.30 -35.90
CA SER A 125 22.63 4.52 -34.51
C SER A 125 21.46 4.26 -33.55
N LEU A 126 21.46 3.09 -32.90
CA LEU A 126 20.61 2.79 -31.73
C LEU A 126 21.22 3.45 -30.48
N LYS A 127 20.62 4.55 -30.00
CA LYS A 127 21.04 5.20 -28.76
C LYS A 127 20.52 4.43 -27.52
N SER A 128 21.47 3.84 -26.80
CA SER A 128 21.47 3.37 -25.40
C SER A 128 20.33 2.44 -24.92
N SER A 129 20.62 1.15 -25.01
CA SER A 129 20.34 0.04 -24.10
C SER A 129 19.76 0.35 -22.70
N ARG A 130 18.44 0.16 -22.55
CA ARG A 130 17.80 -0.48 -21.38
C ARG A 130 16.66 -1.38 -21.85
N GLU A 131 16.89 -2.70 -21.72
CA GLU A 131 15.95 -3.82 -21.83
C GLU A 131 14.84 -3.75 -22.90
N PHE A 132 15.19 -4.08 -24.14
CA PHE A 132 14.20 -4.69 -25.04
C PHE A 132 13.95 -6.14 -24.60
N LYS A 133 12.97 -6.34 -23.72
CA LYS A 133 12.39 -7.68 -23.51
C LYS A 133 11.61 -8.04 -24.77
N ILE A 134 12.08 -9.05 -25.50
CA ILE A 134 11.22 -9.78 -26.43
C ILE A 134 9.97 -10.17 -25.64
N CYS A 135 8.83 -9.60 -26.03
CA CYS A 135 7.51 -9.97 -25.50
C CYS A 135 7.39 -11.50 -25.61
N ARG A 136 6.82 -12.20 -24.61
CA ARG A 136 6.72 -13.69 -24.51
C ARG A 136 6.11 -14.32 -25.78
N CYS A 137 6.87 -14.38 -26.86
CA CYS A 137 6.56 -15.11 -28.07
C CYS A 137 7.00 -16.54 -27.82
N SER A 138 6.13 -17.31 -27.16
CA SER A 138 6.11 -18.73 -27.48
C SER A 138 5.83 -18.83 -28.98
N LEU A 139 6.75 -19.42 -29.75
CA LEU A 139 6.68 -19.54 -31.21
C LEU A 139 5.47 -20.37 -31.70
N PHE A 140 4.41 -20.55 -30.91
CA PHE A 140 3.15 -21.19 -31.26
C PHE A 140 1.96 -20.58 -30.49
N LEU A 141 1.74 -19.26 -30.56
CA LEU A 141 0.43 -18.66 -30.25
C LEU A 141 0.12 -17.56 -31.27
N LYS A 142 -0.96 -17.73 -32.04
CA LYS A 142 -1.52 -16.67 -32.92
C LYS A 142 -2.14 -15.59 -32.03
N GLU A 143 -1.62 -14.38 -32.10
CA GLU A 143 -2.29 -13.16 -31.63
C GLU A 143 -2.54 -12.24 -32.83
N GLU A 144 -3.75 -11.73 -32.95
CA GLU A 144 -4.01 -10.36 -33.44
C GLU A 144 -4.86 -9.67 -32.36
N GLN A 145 -4.34 -8.57 -31.80
CA GLN A 145 -5.08 -7.66 -30.95
C GLN A 145 -5.51 -6.45 -31.77
N SER A 146 -6.81 -6.16 -31.80
CA SER A 146 -7.31 -4.78 -31.74
C SER A 146 -8.77 -4.74 -31.31
N SER A 147 -8.99 -4.11 -30.16
CA SER A 147 -10.19 -3.36 -29.76
C SER A 147 -11.56 -3.77 -30.35
N ARG A 148 -12.35 -4.51 -29.57
CA ARG A 148 -13.80 -4.29 -29.27
C ARG A 148 -14.47 -5.60 -28.82
N LEU A 149 -15.22 -5.47 -27.72
CA LEU A 149 -16.32 -6.33 -27.25
C LEU A 149 -16.10 -7.85 -27.17
N TYR A 150 -16.26 -8.34 -25.94
CA TYR A 150 -16.80 -9.66 -25.59
C TYR A 150 -17.68 -10.29 -26.67
N SER A 151 -17.31 -11.48 -27.16
CA SER A 151 -18.20 -12.42 -27.85
C SER A 151 -17.58 -13.84 -27.94
N PRO A 152 -18.38 -14.92 -27.90
CA PRO A 152 -18.05 -16.19 -27.25
C PRO A 152 -17.79 -17.32 -28.25
N VAL A 153 -16.53 -17.79 -28.37
CA VAL A 153 -16.24 -19.02 -29.14
C VAL A 153 -15.23 -19.94 -28.43
N GLN A 154 -14.38 -19.45 -27.52
CA GLN A 154 -13.51 -20.31 -26.70
C GLN A 154 -14.22 -21.00 -25.53
N THR A 155 -15.50 -20.70 -25.30
CA THR A 155 -16.34 -21.45 -24.36
C THR A 155 -16.72 -22.83 -24.92
N LYS A 156 -16.61 -23.09 -26.22
CA LYS A 156 -17.22 -24.30 -26.82
C LYS A 156 -16.46 -25.61 -26.57
N TYR A 157 -15.14 -25.56 -26.44
CA TYR A 157 -14.33 -26.78 -26.24
C TYR A 157 -14.22 -27.20 -24.76
N LEU A 158 -14.28 -26.25 -23.82
CA LEU A 158 -14.40 -26.54 -22.38
C LEU A 158 -15.85 -26.85 -22.00
N ASN A 159 -16.85 -26.19 -22.61
CA ASN A 159 -18.26 -26.49 -22.36
C ASN A 159 -18.70 -27.85 -22.92
N GLN A 160 -18.07 -28.39 -23.96
CA GLN A 160 -18.48 -29.69 -24.53
C GLN A 160 -18.21 -30.89 -23.61
N LYS A 161 -17.23 -30.80 -22.69
CA LYS A 161 -17.04 -31.79 -21.63
C LYS A 161 -17.89 -31.50 -20.37
N MET A 162 -18.28 -30.25 -20.14
CA MET A 162 -19.10 -29.84 -18.98
C MET A 162 -20.63 -29.97 -19.20
N LEU A 163 -21.09 -30.34 -20.40
CA LEU A 163 -22.53 -30.36 -20.77
C LEU A 163 -23.26 -31.69 -20.51
N ASN A 164 -22.62 -32.70 -19.90
CA ASN A 164 -23.26 -33.99 -19.61
C ASN A 164 -23.57 -34.27 -18.13
N VAL A 165 -23.45 -33.29 -17.24
CA VAL A 165 -23.84 -33.48 -15.83
C VAL A 165 -25.30 -33.07 -15.65
N LYS A 166 -26.12 -34.02 -15.19
CA LYS A 166 -27.57 -33.88 -14.97
C LYS A 166 -27.89 -32.65 -14.12
N ARG A 167 -28.91 -31.88 -14.54
CA ARG A 167 -29.53 -30.83 -13.72
C ARG A 167 -30.10 -31.43 -12.42
N GLY A 168 -29.34 -31.34 -11.34
CA GLY A 168 -29.83 -31.50 -9.98
C GLY A 168 -30.36 -30.17 -9.44
N SER A 169 -31.44 -30.25 -8.66
CA SER A 169 -32.22 -29.14 -8.09
C SER A 169 -31.36 -28.07 -7.40
N HIS A 170 -31.52 -26.82 -7.84
CA HIS A 170 -31.04 -25.61 -7.18
C HIS A 170 -31.84 -25.38 -5.88
N GLU A 171 -31.35 -25.82 -4.70
CA GLU A 171 -31.77 -25.20 -3.41
C GLU A 171 -31.02 -25.64 -2.12
N SER A 172 -30.07 -26.57 -2.11
CA SER A 172 -29.66 -27.25 -0.85
C SER A 172 -28.23 -26.95 -0.33
N PHE A 173 -27.75 -25.72 -0.38
CA PHE A 173 -26.31 -25.43 -0.13
C PHE A 173 -25.87 -25.63 1.34
N PHE A 174 -26.67 -25.21 2.32
CA PHE A 174 -26.48 -25.53 3.75
C PHE A 174 -27.18 -26.85 4.16
N ARG A 175 -27.56 -27.69 3.20
CA ARG A 175 -28.26 -28.96 3.44
C ARG A 175 -27.54 -30.18 2.86
N SER A 176 -26.30 -30.03 2.41
CA SER A 176 -25.47 -31.21 2.10
C SER A 176 -25.34 -32.01 3.41
N PRO A 177 -25.72 -33.32 3.43
CA PRO A 177 -25.60 -34.13 4.63
C PRO A 177 -24.19 -34.08 5.23
N ALA A 178 -23.17 -34.03 4.36
CA ALA A 178 -21.77 -33.89 4.75
C ALA A 178 -21.46 -32.58 5.47
N THR A 179 -22.02 -31.46 4.99
CA THR A 179 -21.86 -30.13 5.63
C THR A 179 -22.53 -30.10 6.99
N MET A 180 -23.71 -30.71 7.13
CA MET A 180 -24.41 -30.80 8.43
C MET A 180 -23.67 -31.72 9.42
N CYS A 181 -23.14 -32.86 8.96
CA CYS A 181 -22.32 -33.74 9.80
C CYS A 181 -21.02 -33.04 10.25
N PHE A 182 -20.41 -32.21 9.38
CA PHE A 182 -19.25 -31.40 9.76
C PHE A 182 -19.62 -30.40 10.86
N ILE A 183 -20.69 -29.63 10.69
CA ILE A 183 -21.14 -28.65 11.70
C ILE A 183 -21.46 -29.34 13.02
N ARG A 184 -22.22 -30.45 13.02
CA ARG A 184 -22.55 -31.17 14.26
C ARG A 184 -21.33 -31.70 15.00
N LYS A 185 -20.36 -32.30 14.30
CA LYS A 185 -19.16 -32.86 14.91
C LYS A 185 -18.24 -31.80 15.52
N TYR A 186 -18.12 -30.65 14.86
CA TYR A 186 -17.10 -29.65 15.21
C TYR A 186 -17.65 -28.40 15.91
N SER A 187 -18.98 -28.20 16.02
CA SER A 187 -19.60 -27.00 16.62
C SER A 187 -20.21 -27.18 18.02
N SER A 188 -20.15 -28.37 18.63
CA SER A 188 -20.72 -28.60 19.96
C SER A 188 -19.72 -28.31 21.09
N SER A 189 -19.75 -27.09 21.62
CA SER A 189 -19.27 -26.82 22.98
C SER A 189 -20.45 -26.78 23.96
N THR A 190 -20.53 -27.82 24.81
CA THR A 190 -21.36 -28.01 26.04
C THR A 190 -22.70 -28.81 26.00
N SER A 191 -22.69 -29.85 26.87
CA SER A 191 -23.80 -30.61 27.52
C SER A 191 -24.61 -31.66 26.71
N PRO A 192 -24.64 -32.94 27.15
CA PRO A 192 -25.46 -34.01 26.54
C PRO A 192 -26.99 -33.92 26.74
N ASP A 193 -27.52 -32.90 27.44
CA ASP A 193 -28.90 -32.93 27.98
C ASP A 193 -29.93 -32.01 27.29
N ALA A 194 -29.64 -31.40 26.14
CA ALA A 194 -30.63 -30.61 25.40
C ALA A 194 -31.14 -31.36 24.16
N GLY A 195 -32.24 -32.08 24.34
CA GLY A 195 -32.96 -32.77 23.27
C GLY A 195 -33.45 -31.84 22.16
N SER A 196 -33.20 -32.25 20.92
CA SER A 196 -33.99 -32.05 19.71
C SER A 196 -34.79 -30.74 19.60
N ASN A 197 -34.25 -29.72 18.92
CA ASN A 197 -35.06 -28.70 18.23
C ASN A 197 -34.26 -27.91 17.16
N PHE A 198 -33.60 -28.61 16.22
CA PHE A 198 -33.27 -28.02 14.92
C PHE A 198 -34.48 -28.14 13.98
N ALA A 199 -35.57 -27.40 14.26
CA ALA A 199 -36.80 -27.47 13.49
C ALA A 199 -37.30 -26.07 13.10
N SER A 200 -36.73 -25.51 12.03
CA SER A 200 -37.30 -24.40 11.26
C SER A 200 -36.59 -24.30 9.90
N SER A 201 -37.29 -24.66 8.82
CA SER A 201 -36.75 -24.62 7.45
C SER A 201 -36.57 -23.21 6.89
N LYS A 202 -37.09 -22.17 7.59
CA LYS A 202 -36.99 -20.76 7.17
C LYS A 202 -35.73 -20.07 7.71
N ASP A 203 -35.33 -20.34 8.95
CA ASP A 203 -34.19 -19.64 9.56
C ASP A 203 -32.84 -20.08 8.96
N SER A 204 -32.70 -21.37 8.60
CA SER A 204 -31.54 -21.90 7.87
C SER A 204 -31.39 -21.34 6.44
N LEU A 205 -32.50 -20.99 5.77
CA LEU A 205 -32.50 -20.43 4.42
C LEU A 205 -32.04 -18.96 4.42
N VAL A 206 -32.48 -18.19 5.42
CA VAL A 206 -32.11 -16.78 5.60
C VAL A 206 -30.63 -16.65 6.00
N LEU A 207 -30.15 -17.52 6.89
CA LEU A 207 -28.73 -17.59 7.28
C LEU A 207 -27.84 -17.93 6.07
N GLY A 208 -28.26 -18.88 5.24
CA GLY A 208 -27.48 -19.29 4.07
C GLY A 208 -27.40 -18.25 2.95
N GLN A 209 -28.46 -17.46 2.75
CA GLN A 209 -28.44 -16.38 1.76
C GLN A 209 -27.60 -15.18 2.23
N LYS A 210 -27.76 -14.76 3.49
CA LYS A 210 -27.01 -13.65 4.07
C LYS A 210 -25.52 -13.94 4.14
N CYS A 211 -25.13 -15.15 4.61
CA CYS A 211 -23.72 -15.56 4.66
C CYS A 211 -23.08 -15.55 3.25
N ARG A 212 -23.81 -15.97 2.22
CA ARG A 212 -23.34 -15.94 0.83
C ARG A 212 -23.15 -14.52 0.29
N GLU A 213 -24.11 -13.63 0.54
CA GLU A 213 -24.03 -12.23 0.13
C GLU A 213 -22.86 -11.52 0.84
N ASP A 214 -22.67 -11.78 2.13
CA ASP A 214 -21.56 -11.28 2.92
C ASP A 214 -20.20 -11.76 2.35
N ILE A 215 -20.02 -13.07 2.16
CA ILE A 215 -18.77 -13.64 1.58
C ILE A 215 -18.48 -13.02 0.21
N THR A 216 -19.49 -12.89 -0.64
CA THR A 216 -19.33 -12.30 -1.98
C THR A 216 -18.93 -10.83 -1.90
N ALA A 217 -19.59 -10.05 -1.04
CA ALA A 217 -19.30 -8.64 -0.85
C ALA A 217 -17.85 -8.43 -0.37
N PHE A 218 -17.38 -9.21 0.60
CA PHE A 218 -16.00 -9.15 1.08
C PHE A 218 -15.00 -9.54 -0.01
N CYS A 219 -15.11 -10.76 -0.55
CA CYS A 219 -14.12 -11.31 -1.48
C CYS A 219 -14.08 -10.59 -2.83
N SER A 220 -15.10 -9.79 -3.16
CA SER A 220 -15.11 -8.97 -4.37
C SER A 220 -14.00 -7.91 -4.40
N GLN A 221 -13.56 -7.44 -3.23
CA GLN A 221 -12.63 -6.31 -3.11
C GLN A 221 -11.40 -6.60 -2.24
N THR A 222 -11.34 -7.75 -1.55
CA THR A 222 -10.23 -8.10 -0.67
C THR A 222 -9.52 -9.38 -1.09
N PRO A 223 -8.17 -9.41 -1.06
CA PRO A 223 -7.39 -10.64 -1.11
C PRO A 223 -7.87 -11.68 -0.08
N TYR A 224 -7.88 -12.95 -0.46
CA TYR A 224 -8.27 -14.05 0.44
C TYR A 224 -7.34 -15.28 0.31
N CYS A 225 -7.35 -16.10 1.35
CA CYS A 225 -6.72 -17.42 1.40
C CYS A 225 -7.78 -18.51 1.26
N LEU A 226 -7.53 -19.51 0.42
CA LEU A 226 -8.37 -20.69 0.26
C LEU A 226 -7.71 -21.91 0.90
N TYR A 227 -8.45 -22.64 1.74
CA TYR A 227 -7.98 -23.84 2.42
C TYR A 227 -8.76 -25.05 1.93
N LEU A 228 -8.04 -26.13 1.64
CA LEU A 228 -8.61 -27.44 1.35
C LEU A 228 -8.03 -28.48 2.32
N TYR A 229 -8.83 -28.86 3.32
CA TYR A 229 -8.52 -29.93 4.25
C TYR A 229 -9.11 -31.25 3.76
N HIS A 230 -8.29 -32.10 3.16
CA HIS A 230 -8.61 -33.45 2.74
C HIS A 230 -8.53 -34.43 3.92
N GLY A 231 -9.37 -35.48 3.88
CA GLY A 231 -9.37 -36.56 4.87
C GLY A 231 -9.98 -36.19 6.22
N VAL A 232 -10.90 -35.22 6.28
CA VAL A 232 -11.57 -34.80 7.51
C VAL A 232 -12.66 -35.81 7.86
N GLU A 233 -12.61 -36.34 9.08
CA GLU A 233 -13.59 -37.32 9.56
C GLU A 233 -14.90 -36.66 9.97
N LEU A 234 -16.03 -37.20 9.53
CA LEU A 234 -17.39 -36.77 9.91
C LEU A 234 -17.96 -37.67 11.03
N GLU A 235 -19.19 -37.42 11.50
CA GLU A 235 -19.83 -38.18 12.60
C GLU A 235 -19.97 -39.69 12.30
N ASP A 236 -20.10 -40.06 11.03
CA ASP A 236 -20.34 -41.45 10.59
C ASP A 236 -19.06 -42.16 10.07
N GLU A 237 -17.86 -41.81 10.55
CA GLU A 237 -16.55 -42.31 10.07
C GLU A 237 -16.22 -42.05 8.58
N ASN A 238 -17.10 -41.38 7.84
CA ASN A 238 -16.84 -40.95 6.47
C ASN A 238 -15.80 -39.83 6.43
N LYS A 239 -14.84 -39.91 5.50
CA LYS A 239 -13.83 -38.88 5.24
C LYS A 239 -14.26 -37.98 4.09
N ALA A 240 -14.04 -36.68 4.24
CA ALA A 240 -14.40 -35.68 3.25
C ALA A 240 -13.31 -34.62 3.06
N SER A 241 -13.43 -33.81 2.01
CA SER A 241 -12.57 -32.65 1.80
C SER A 241 -13.29 -31.36 2.15
N VAL A 242 -12.84 -30.64 3.17
CA VAL A 242 -13.47 -29.40 3.65
C VAL A 242 -12.80 -28.20 2.99
N LEU A 243 -13.61 -27.34 2.37
CA LEU A 243 -13.17 -26.13 1.71
C LEU A 243 -13.55 -24.89 2.54
N LEU A 244 -12.54 -24.14 2.97
CA LEU A 244 -12.71 -22.92 3.77
C LEU A 244 -12.09 -21.70 3.06
N LEU A 245 -12.61 -20.53 3.39
CA LEU A 245 -12.09 -19.24 2.95
C LEU A 245 -11.68 -18.42 4.18
N GLY A 246 -10.45 -17.92 4.18
CA GLY A 246 -9.91 -17.02 5.19
C GLY A 246 -9.59 -15.63 4.61
N PHE A 247 -9.88 -14.58 5.36
CA PHE A 247 -9.57 -13.20 4.96
C PHE A 247 -9.40 -12.29 6.17
N PHE A 248 -8.70 -11.16 5.97
CA PHE A 248 -8.57 -10.12 6.98
C PHE A 248 -9.73 -9.11 6.87
N ASP A 249 -10.53 -8.98 7.92
CA ASP A 249 -11.62 -8.01 8.00
C ASP A 249 -11.10 -6.66 8.48
N LYS A 250 -11.05 -5.68 7.58
CA LYS A 250 -10.62 -4.30 7.87
C LYS A 250 -11.51 -3.57 8.87
N VAL A 251 -12.76 -4.02 9.05
CA VAL A 251 -13.70 -3.38 9.96
C VAL A 251 -13.40 -3.78 11.39
N THR A 252 -13.23 -5.08 11.65
CA THR A 252 -12.93 -5.59 13.00
C THR A 252 -11.44 -5.56 13.32
N GLY A 253 -10.57 -5.69 12.31
CA GLY A 253 -9.13 -5.86 12.45
C GLY A 253 -8.73 -7.30 12.79
N GLU A 254 -9.49 -8.28 12.28
CA GLU A 254 -9.32 -9.69 12.64
C GLU A 254 -9.37 -10.59 11.41
N ASN A 255 -8.68 -11.73 11.49
CA ASN A 255 -8.78 -12.80 10.49
C ASN A 255 -10.07 -13.61 10.72
N LYS A 256 -10.87 -13.74 9.67
CA LYS A 256 -12.14 -14.46 9.68
C LYS A 256 -12.09 -15.66 8.75
N PHE A 257 -12.68 -16.76 9.20
CA PHE A 257 -12.82 -18.00 8.43
C PHE A 257 -14.29 -18.26 8.11
N ARG A 258 -14.56 -18.77 6.90
CA ARG A 258 -15.90 -19.11 6.41
C ARG A 258 -15.86 -20.46 5.72
N LEU A 259 -16.78 -21.34 6.11
CA LEU A 259 -17.01 -22.61 5.43
C LEU A 259 -17.63 -22.33 4.05
N LEU A 260 -16.97 -22.80 2.99
CA LEU A 260 -17.53 -22.76 1.64
C LEU A 260 -18.28 -24.04 1.33
N ASP A 261 -17.68 -25.22 1.50
CA ASP A 261 -18.37 -26.49 1.30
C ASP A 261 -17.60 -27.68 1.90
N VAL A 262 -18.27 -28.84 1.96
CA VAL A 262 -17.67 -30.15 2.27
C VAL A 262 -17.81 -31.05 1.03
N LEU A 263 -16.71 -31.22 0.32
CA LEU A 263 -16.62 -31.92 -0.97
C LEU A 263 -16.47 -33.43 -0.77
N HIS A 264 -17.25 -34.18 -1.54
CA HIS A 264 -17.10 -35.62 -1.77
C HIS A 264 -16.97 -35.85 -3.29
N PRO A 265 -15.78 -35.68 -3.88
CA PRO A 265 -15.62 -35.91 -5.31
C PRO A 265 -15.80 -37.39 -5.65
N GLU A 266 -16.42 -37.70 -6.79
CA GLU A 266 -16.59 -39.08 -7.28
C GLU A 266 -15.23 -39.74 -7.63
N GLU A 267 -14.24 -38.91 -7.99
CA GLU A 267 -12.85 -39.29 -8.25
C GLU A 267 -11.90 -38.41 -7.43
N GLU A 268 -11.02 -39.00 -6.63
CA GLU A 268 -10.02 -38.28 -5.81
C GLU A 268 -8.76 -37.92 -6.63
N THR A 269 -8.95 -37.31 -7.81
CA THR A 269 -7.84 -36.80 -8.63
C THR A 269 -7.66 -35.30 -8.45
N ALA A 270 -6.43 -34.80 -8.62
CA ALA A 270 -6.14 -33.36 -8.54
C ALA A 270 -7.00 -32.54 -9.52
N ASP A 271 -7.22 -33.04 -10.74
CA ASP A 271 -8.04 -32.38 -11.76
C ASP A 271 -9.52 -32.29 -11.35
N ALA A 272 -10.08 -33.36 -10.78
CA ALA A 272 -11.46 -33.40 -10.33
C ALA A 272 -11.69 -32.41 -9.17
N ILE A 273 -10.78 -32.39 -8.19
CA ILE A 273 -10.82 -31.45 -7.06
C ILE A 273 -10.62 -30.01 -7.54
N CYS A 274 -9.68 -29.75 -8.46
CA CYS A 274 -9.47 -28.43 -9.05
C CYS A 274 -10.75 -27.93 -9.73
N THR A 275 -11.41 -28.80 -10.49
CA THR A 275 -12.68 -28.50 -11.16
C THR A 275 -13.76 -28.14 -10.13
N CYS A 276 -13.90 -28.94 -9.05
CA CYS A 276 -14.82 -28.64 -7.97
C CYS A 276 -14.56 -27.26 -7.35
N ILE A 277 -13.30 -26.93 -7.03
CA ILE A 277 -12.93 -25.61 -6.47
C ILE A 277 -13.36 -24.48 -7.42
N VAL A 278 -13.04 -24.59 -8.71
CA VAL A 278 -13.36 -23.56 -9.70
C VAL A 278 -14.86 -23.38 -9.88
N GLU A 279 -15.62 -24.48 -9.92
CA GLU A 279 -17.08 -24.45 -9.97
C GLU A 279 -17.68 -23.79 -8.73
N MET A 280 -17.13 -24.10 -7.56
CA MET A 280 -17.56 -23.51 -6.29
C MET A 280 -17.31 -22.01 -6.23
N LEU A 281 -16.13 -21.55 -6.61
CA LEU A 281 -15.83 -20.11 -6.66
C LEU A 281 -16.76 -19.37 -7.63
N LYS A 282 -17.03 -19.96 -8.81
CA LYS A 282 -18.00 -19.42 -9.78
C LYS A 282 -19.41 -19.36 -9.19
N LYS A 283 -19.84 -20.42 -8.51
CA LYS A 283 -21.15 -20.51 -7.87
C LYS A 283 -21.32 -19.42 -6.81
N PHE A 284 -20.30 -19.17 -6.00
CA PHE A 284 -20.31 -18.11 -4.99
C PHE A 284 -20.01 -16.71 -5.53
N ARG A 285 -19.73 -16.55 -6.84
CA ARG A 285 -19.26 -15.28 -7.44
C ARG A 285 -18.01 -14.72 -6.75
N ILE A 286 -17.18 -15.60 -6.19
CA ILE A 286 -15.90 -15.23 -5.58
C ILE A 286 -14.87 -15.09 -6.71
N PRO A 287 -14.24 -13.92 -6.88
CA PRO A 287 -13.36 -13.66 -8.01
C PRO A 287 -11.98 -14.29 -7.79
N LEU A 288 -11.60 -15.20 -8.68
CA LEU A 288 -10.30 -15.89 -8.65
C LEU A 288 -9.10 -14.91 -8.65
N ILE A 289 -9.25 -13.74 -9.29
CA ILE A 289 -8.22 -12.70 -9.32
C ILE A 289 -7.84 -12.20 -7.91
N ASN A 290 -8.71 -12.34 -6.91
CA ASN A 290 -8.43 -11.95 -5.53
C ASN A 290 -7.92 -13.12 -4.66
N MET A 291 -7.82 -14.34 -5.19
CA MET A 291 -7.19 -15.47 -4.47
C MET A 291 -5.69 -15.21 -4.34
N ALA A 292 -5.21 -14.80 -3.17
CA ALA A 292 -3.79 -14.52 -2.96
C ALA A 292 -3.04 -15.79 -2.57
N ILE A 293 -3.65 -16.62 -1.72
CA ILE A 293 -2.98 -17.73 -1.04
C ILE A 293 -3.82 -19.00 -1.18
N PHE A 294 -3.14 -20.14 -1.33
CA PHE A 294 -3.76 -21.46 -1.35
C PHE A 294 -3.01 -22.41 -0.40
N TYR A 295 -3.76 -23.13 0.41
CA TYR A 295 -3.26 -24.22 1.24
C TYR A 295 -4.08 -25.49 1.05
N SER A 296 -3.39 -26.62 0.96
CA SER A 296 -4.02 -27.93 1.00
C SER A 296 -3.09 -28.99 1.59
N ASN A 297 -3.67 -29.95 2.31
CA ASN A 297 -3.02 -31.21 2.70
C ASN A 297 -3.40 -32.38 1.76
N PHE A 298 -3.93 -32.09 0.57
CA PHE A 298 -4.23 -33.11 -0.43
C PHE A 298 -2.92 -33.75 -0.93
N PRO A 299 -2.84 -35.10 -1.08
CA PRO A 299 -1.59 -35.77 -1.44
C PRO A 299 -0.96 -35.25 -2.75
N ASP A 300 -1.76 -35.07 -3.81
CA ASP A 300 -1.31 -34.48 -5.08
C ASP A 300 -1.60 -32.97 -5.14
N HIS A 301 -1.06 -32.24 -4.16
CA HIS A 301 -1.20 -30.78 -4.08
C HIS A 301 -0.44 -30.06 -5.20
N GLU A 302 0.64 -30.65 -5.74
CA GLU A 302 1.38 -30.11 -6.89
C GLU A 302 0.54 -30.12 -8.17
N GLY A 303 -0.13 -31.25 -8.47
CA GLY A 303 -1.10 -31.34 -9.57
C GLY A 303 -2.22 -30.31 -9.41
N LEU A 304 -2.80 -30.22 -8.20
CA LEU A 304 -3.88 -29.28 -7.89
C LEU A 304 -3.44 -27.81 -8.05
N LEU A 305 -2.25 -27.47 -7.55
CA LEU A 305 -1.67 -26.14 -7.66
C LEU A 305 -1.35 -25.78 -9.12
N SER A 306 -0.87 -26.75 -9.91
CA SER A 306 -0.60 -26.55 -11.34
C SER A 306 -1.88 -26.15 -12.08
N GLY A 307 -3.00 -26.81 -11.79
CA GLY A 307 -4.32 -26.49 -12.33
C GLY A 307 -4.79 -25.08 -11.96
N LEU A 308 -4.63 -24.69 -10.69
CA LEU A 308 -4.99 -23.35 -10.22
C LEU A 308 -4.08 -22.25 -10.79
N LYS A 309 -2.77 -22.51 -10.92
CA LYS A 309 -1.79 -21.57 -11.48
C LYS A 309 -1.96 -21.33 -12.98
N LEU A 310 -2.56 -22.28 -13.71
CA LEU A 310 -2.97 -22.05 -15.11
C LEU A 310 -4.04 -20.96 -15.23
N LEU A 311 -4.88 -20.79 -14.20
CA LEU A 311 -5.92 -19.78 -14.16
C LEU A 311 -5.41 -18.46 -13.54
N LYS A 312 -4.56 -18.54 -12.52
CA LYS A 312 -3.89 -17.40 -11.88
C LYS A 312 -2.45 -17.77 -11.47
N PRO A 313 -1.43 -17.37 -12.25
CA PRO A 313 -0.04 -17.74 -11.99
C PRO A 313 0.53 -17.25 -10.66
N GLU A 314 0.02 -16.14 -10.12
CA GLU A 314 0.53 -15.43 -8.95
C GLU A 314 0.00 -15.97 -7.61
N ILE A 315 -0.60 -17.17 -7.57
CA ILE A 315 -1.06 -17.80 -6.32
C ILE A 315 0.16 -18.24 -5.48
N VAL A 316 0.22 -17.77 -4.23
CA VAL A 316 1.18 -18.24 -3.23
C VAL A 316 0.69 -19.57 -2.65
N SER A 317 1.50 -20.63 -2.76
CA SER A 317 1.17 -21.95 -2.22
C SER A 317 1.83 -22.17 -0.86
N LEU A 318 1.06 -22.55 0.15
CA LEU A 318 1.57 -22.97 1.45
C LEU A 318 1.56 -24.50 1.63
N CYS A 319 1.22 -25.26 0.58
CA CYS A 319 1.01 -26.71 0.69
C CYS A 319 2.28 -27.46 1.10
N GLY A 320 3.43 -27.07 0.56
CA GLY A 320 4.71 -27.70 0.84
C GLY A 320 5.26 -27.48 2.25
N LEU A 321 4.56 -26.74 3.13
CA LEU A 321 4.98 -26.54 4.52
C LEU A 321 4.58 -27.70 5.44
N SER A 322 3.42 -28.32 5.23
CA SER A 322 2.85 -29.28 6.19
C SER A 322 3.57 -30.62 6.24
N ASP A 323 4.19 -31.04 5.13
CA ASP A 323 4.92 -32.29 4.97
C ASP A 323 6.43 -32.07 4.79
N MET A 324 6.89 -30.80 4.83
CA MET A 324 8.28 -30.42 4.57
C MET A 324 9.27 -31.22 5.43
N ALA A 325 9.08 -31.25 6.74
CA ALA A 325 10.05 -31.85 7.64
C ALA A 325 10.18 -33.35 7.41
N GLY A 326 9.06 -34.05 7.21
CA GLY A 326 9.02 -35.48 6.91
C GLY A 326 9.70 -35.84 5.59
N GLU A 327 9.35 -35.13 4.52
CA GLU A 327 9.89 -35.36 3.18
C GLU A 327 11.40 -35.03 3.06
N VAL A 328 11.81 -33.90 3.67
CA VAL A 328 13.21 -33.48 3.73
C VAL A 328 14.03 -34.45 4.57
N PHE A 329 13.49 -34.87 5.72
CA PHE A 329 14.09 -35.90 6.57
C PHE A 329 14.32 -37.19 5.79
N HIS A 330 13.27 -37.70 5.12
CA HIS A 330 13.32 -38.95 4.37
C HIS A 330 14.40 -38.89 3.29
N SER A 331 14.34 -37.85 2.45
CA SER A 331 15.30 -37.64 1.36
C SER A 331 16.74 -37.52 1.87
N GLY A 332 16.95 -36.80 2.99
CA GLY A 332 18.27 -36.65 3.59
C GLY A 332 18.84 -37.97 4.11
N VAL A 333 18.06 -38.70 4.90
CA VAL A 333 18.50 -39.96 5.51
C VAL A 333 18.73 -41.04 4.45
N GLU A 334 17.84 -41.19 3.46
CA GLU A 334 18.02 -42.20 2.41
C GLU A 334 19.29 -41.99 1.58
N ASN A 335 19.73 -40.74 1.39
CA ASN A 335 20.96 -40.41 0.67
C ASN A 335 22.26 -40.69 1.47
N MET A 336 22.16 -41.11 2.73
CA MET A 336 23.31 -41.54 3.53
C MET A 336 23.63 -43.02 3.33
N GLU A 337 24.92 -43.34 3.25
CA GLU A 337 25.41 -44.70 3.01
C GLU A 337 24.99 -45.73 4.08
N PHE A 338 24.93 -45.31 5.36
CA PHE A 338 24.62 -46.20 6.49
C PHE A 338 23.14 -46.23 6.89
N SER A 339 22.27 -45.54 6.15
CA SER A 339 20.85 -45.38 6.48
C SER A 339 20.13 -46.72 6.68
N GLY A 340 20.30 -47.67 5.76
CA GLY A 340 19.72 -49.01 5.86
C GLY A 340 20.20 -49.81 7.07
N LEU A 341 21.47 -49.67 7.45
CA LEU A 341 22.04 -50.35 8.63
C LEU A 341 21.53 -49.73 9.94
N ILE A 342 21.39 -48.42 9.99
CA ILE A 342 20.85 -47.69 11.15
C ILE A 342 19.37 -48.05 11.35
N LEU A 343 18.58 -48.04 10.28
CA LEU A 343 17.17 -48.43 10.31
C LEU A 343 16.98 -49.88 10.75
N ASN A 344 17.84 -50.78 10.25
CA ASN A 344 17.86 -52.17 10.67
C ASN A 344 18.21 -52.30 12.17
N LEU A 345 19.26 -51.60 12.62
CA LEU A 345 19.68 -51.62 14.02
C LEU A 345 18.55 -51.14 14.96
N ILE A 346 17.90 -50.02 14.64
CA ILE A 346 16.75 -49.51 15.41
C ILE A 346 15.64 -50.56 15.44
N THR A 347 15.29 -51.13 14.29
CA THR A 347 14.21 -52.12 14.18
C THR A 347 14.51 -53.36 15.03
N GLU A 348 15.73 -53.89 14.97
CA GLU A 348 16.11 -55.06 15.76
C GLU A 348 16.15 -54.75 17.26
N ILE A 349 16.68 -53.59 17.68
CA ILE A 349 16.70 -53.20 19.11
C ILE A 349 15.27 -53.15 19.68
N TYR A 350 14.33 -52.52 18.98
CA TYR A 350 12.96 -52.36 19.49
C TYR A 350 12.12 -53.64 19.47
N LYS A 351 12.50 -54.67 18.70
CA LYS A 351 11.91 -56.01 18.85
C LYS A 351 12.15 -56.62 20.23
N HIS A 352 13.26 -56.26 20.89
CA HIS A 352 13.61 -56.72 22.23
C HIS A 352 13.14 -55.76 23.34
N PHE A 353 12.36 -54.72 23.01
CA PHE A 353 11.96 -53.71 24.00
C PHE A 353 11.25 -54.32 25.22
N THR A 354 10.36 -55.31 24.99
CA THR A 354 9.64 -56.00 26.06
C THR A 354 10.53 -56.85 26.97
N THR A 355 11.73 -57.22 26.52
CA THR A 355 12.70 -58.06 27.26
C THR A 355 13.81 -57.25 27.93
N PHE A 356 13.81 -55.93 27.79
CA PHE A 356 14.80 -55.07 28.42
C PHE A 356 14.64 -54.98 29.95
N PRO A 357 15.74 -54.79 30.71
CA PRO A 357 15.66 -54.45 32.12
C PRO A 357 14.87 -53.15 32.35
N GLY A 358 14.17 -53.02 33.46
CA GLY A 358 13.28 -51.87 33.73
C GLY A 358 13.95 -50.49 33.60
N ALA A 359 15.24 -50.37 33.96
CA ALA A 359 16.01 -49.13 33.76
C ALA A 359 16.20 -48.78 32.27
N LEU A 360 16.48 -49.79 31.43
CA LEU A 360 16.66 -49.62 29.99
C LEU A 360 15.32 -49.39 29.27
N GLN A 361 14.24 -50.04 29.74
CA GLN A 361 12.88 -49.76 29.26
C GLN A 361 12.48 -48.31 29.52
N THR A 362 12.73 -47.81 30.73
CA THR A 362 12.41 -46.41 31.09
C THR A 362 13.20 -45.41 30.24
N LEU A 363 14.47 -45.71 29.92
CA LEU A 363 15.31 -44.86 29.06
C LEU A 363 14.84 -44.84 27.60
N LEU A 364 14.22 -45.91 27.11
CA LEU A 364 13.81 -46.09 25.70
C LEU A 364 12.28 -46.02 25.48
N GLU A 365 11.49 -45.73 26.51
CA GLU A 365 10.02 -45.76 26.47
C GLU A 365 9.45 -44.70 25.49
N ASP A 366 8.61 -45.10 24.52
CA ASP A 366 8.00 -44.20 23.54
C ASP A 366 6.57 -44.62 23.13
N VAL A 367 5.79 -43.66 22.58
CA VAL A 367 4.31 -43.64 22.60
C VAL A 367 3.59 -44.70 21.73
N ASP A 368 4.18 -45.24 20.64
CA ASP A 368 3.57 -46.36 19.90
C ASP A 368 4.58 -47.06 18.94
N CYS A 369 5.01 -48.28 19.26
CA CYS A 369 6.01 -49.03 18.46
C CYS A 369 5.40 -50.03 17.46
N SER A 370 4.07 -50.03 17.28
CA SER A 370 3.34 -51.03 16.52
C SER A 370 3.60 -51.03 15.00
N ASN A 371 4.24 -49.99 14.44
CA ASN A 371 4.49 -49.89 12.99
C ASN A 371 5.81 -49.18 12.61
N LEU A 372 6.93 -49.58 13.24
CA LEU A 372 8.27 -49.00 13.08
C LEU A 372 8.66 -48.72 11.61
N ARG A 373 8.37 -49.60 10.65
CA ARG A 373 8.82 -49.40 9.25
C ARG A 373 8.17 -48.21 8.53
N ASN A 374 6.92 -47.89 8.85
CA ASN A 374 6.23 -46.71 8.31
C ASN A 374 6.56 -45.44 9.12
N ILE A 375 6.83 -45.59 10.42
CA ILE A 375 7.26 -44.50 11.32
C ILE A 375 8.60 -43.93 10.87
N LEU A 376 9.55 -44.80 10.54
CA LEU A 376 10.91 -44.44 10.12
C LEU A 376 10.97 -43.73 8.76
N THR A 377 9.85 -43.68 8.02
CA THR A 377 9.74 -43.05 6.70
C THR A 377 8.82 -41.82 6.66
N SER A 378 8.00 -41.59 7.70
CA SER A 378 6.99 -40.51 7.69
C SER A 378 6.94 -39.63 8.94
N GLN A 379 7.66 -39.97 10.02
CA GLN A 379 7.61 -39.25 11.30
C GLN A 379 9.01 -38.86 11.82
N CYS A 380 9.53 -37.72 11.35
CA CYS A 380 10.89 -37.26 11.67
C CYS A 380 11.14 -37.04 13.16
N SER A 381 10.15 -36.50 13.90
CA SER A 381 10.24 -36.21 15.33
C SER A 381 10.39 -37.48 16.19
N LEU A 382 9.63 -38.52 15.85
CA LEU A 382 9.71 -39.82 16.52
C LEU A 382 11.06 -40.50 16.25
N PHE A 383 11.52 -40.48 14.99
CA PHE A 383 12.83 -41.04 14.62
C PHE A 383 13.99 -40.38 15.38
N TRP A 384 14.02 -39.05 15.42
CA TRP A 384 15.06 -38.31 16.12
C TRP A 384 15.06 -38.60 17.62
N ARG A 385 13.88 -38.67 18.26
CA ARG A 385 13.75 -39.03 19.69
C ARG A 385 14.27 -40.43 19.98
N ILE A 386 14.02 -41.40 19.08
CA ILE A 386 14.57 -42.75 19.17
C ILE A 386 16.11 -42.72 19.10
N ILE A 387 16.69 -42.02 18.12
CA ILE A 387 18.14 -41.88 17.98
C ILE A 387 18.78 -41.21 19.19
N GLN A 388 18.15 -40.16 19.72
CA GLN A 388 18.64 -39.44 20.88
C GLN A 388 18.68 -40.35 22.12
N LYS A 389 17.59 -41.08 22.38
CA LYS A 389 17.50 -42.04 23.50
C LYS A 389 18.48 -43.20 23.33
N MET A 390 18.63 -43.73 22.12
CA MET A 390 19.64 -44.76 21.82
C MET A 390 21.06 -44.27 22.06
N THR A 391 21.36 -43.02 21.72
CA THR A 391 22.67 -42.41 21.96
C THR A 391 22.98 -42.30 23.46
N LEU A 392 21.97 -41.92 24.27
CA LEU A 392 22.09 -41.88 25.73
C LEU A 392 22.25 -43.27 26.35
N ALA A 393 21.54 -44.26 25.82
CA ALA A 393 21.55 -45.65 26.31
C ALA A 393 22.64 -46.54 25.65
N TRP A 394 23.55 -45.97 24.85
CA TRP A 394 24.43 -46.75 23.96
C TRP A 394 25.29 -47.78 24.72
N SER A 395 25.92 -47.38 25.82
CA SER A 395 26.75 -48.25 26.65
C SER A 395 25.94 -49.37 27.33
N ASP A 396 24.70 -49.07 27.72
CA ASP A 396 23.80 -50.04 28.34
C ASP A 396 23.30 -51.06 27.31
N LEU A 397 23.03 -50.61 26.07
CA LEU A 397 22.67 -51.45 24.94
C LEU A 397 23.81 -52.41 24.54
N GLU A 398 25.04 -51.89 24.42
CA GLU A 398 26.24 -52.71 24.14
C GLU A 398 26.42 -53.81 25.20
N LYS A 399 26.25 -53.45 26.48
CA LYS A 399 26.38 -54.39 27.60
C LYS A 399 25.26 -55.43 27.64
N TYR A 400 24.01 -55.02 27.38
CA TYR A 400 22.86 -55.91 27.38
C TYR A 400 22.98 -56.95 26.27
N PHE A 401 23.09 -56.52 25.01
CA PHE A 401 23.18 -57.45 23.90
C PHE A 401 24.46 -58.29 23.97
N GLY A 402 25.57 -57.74 24.48
CA GLY A 402 26.82 -58.48 24.68
C GLY A 402 26.70 -59.64 25.68
N SER A 403 25.62 -59.70 26.47
CA SER A 403 25.32 -60.78 27.41
C SER A 403 24.37 -61.86 26.88
N LEU A 404 23.84 -61.70 25.66
CA LEU A 404 22.86 -62.61 25.04
C LEU A 404 23.50 -63.64 24.09
N ASP A 405 22.73 -64.67 23.70
CA ASP A 405 23.17 -65.87 22.96
C ASP A 405 23.32 -65.62 21.42
N THR A 406 23.65 -66.67 20.65
CA THR A 406 24.27 -66.58 19.31
C THR A 406 23.50 -65.84 18.21
N ASP A 407 22.18 -65.77 18.26
CA ASP A 407 21.36 -65.16 17.20
C ASP A 407 21.35 -63.61 17.27
N GLU A 408 21.60 -63.04 18.45
CA GLU A 408 21.62 -61.59 18.70
C GLU A 408 23.03 -60.97 18.53
N LYS A 409 24.04 -61.79 18.19
CA LYS A 409 25.40 -61.32 17.85
C LYS A 409 25.44 -60.35 16.68
N SER A 410 24.43 -60.39 15.81
CA SER A 410 24.28 -59.43 14.71
C SER A 410 24.06 -58.00 15.23
N ILE A 411 23.25 -57.83 16.29
CA ILE A 411 22.97 -56.53 16.95
C ILE A 411 24.23 -56.03 17.65
N CYS A 412 24.95 -56.90 18.39
CA CYS A 412 26.22 -56.54 19.02
C CYS A 412 27.28 -56.07 18.01
N ARG A 413 27.37 -56.73 16.84
CA ARG A 413 28.31 -56.32 15.78
C ARG A 413 27.97 -54.94 15.25
N LEU A 414 26.69 -54.62 15.08
CA LEU A 414 26.24 -53.30 14.62
C LEU A 414 26.45 -52.22 15.69
N LEU A 415 26.17 -52.51 16.97
CA LEU A 415 26.44 -51.58 18.09
C LEU A 415 27.94 -51.33 18.29
N GLY A 416 28.78 -52.34 18.04
CA GLY A 416 30.24 -52.22 18.11
C GLY A 416 30.90 -51.56 16.89
N ASP A 417 30.16 -51.29 15.81
CA ASP A 417 30.69 -50.63 14.62
C ASP A 417 30.81 -49.11 14.85
N LEU A 418 32.06 -48.63 14.94
CA LEU A 418 32.38 -47.23 15.15
C LEU A 418 31.82 -46.31 14.06
N LYS A 419 31.65 -46.81 12.82
CA LYS A 419 31.11 -46.05 11.69
C LYS A 419 29.61 -45.81 11.86
N ILE A 420 28.88 -46.83 12.32
CA ILE A 420 27.44 -46.73 12.59
C ILE A 420 27.20 -45.75 13.73
N ARG A 421 27.96 -45.89 14.83
CA ARG A 421 27.87 -44.97 15.98
C ARG A 421 28.12 -43.52 15.57
N LEU A 422 29.17 -43.26 14.80
CA LEU A 422 29.49 -41.93 14.29
C LEU A 422 28.34 -41.33 13.46
N ASN A 423 27.73 -42.11 12.56
CA ASN A 423 26.61 -41.65 11.73
C ASN A 423 25.34 -41.38 12.57
N ILE A 424 25.07 -42.18 13.60
CA ILE A 424 23.95 -41.93 14.53
C ILE A 424 24.15 -40.64 15.34
N LEU A 425 25.38 -40.39 15.82
CA LEU A 425 25.72 -39.15 16.52
C LEU A 425 25.54 -37.92 15.62
N PHE A 426 25.97 -38.02 14.36
CA PHE A 426 25.75 -36.97 13.36
C PHE A 426 24.26 -36.73 13.09
N LEU A 427 23.47 -37.78 12.84
CA LEU A 427 22.03 -37.67 12.60
C LEU A 427 21.28 -37.06 13.78
N CYS A 428 21.70 -37.37 15.02
CA CYS A 428 21.13 -36.75 16.23
C CYS A 428 21.30 -35.22 16.22
N HIS A 429 22.40 -34.70 15.68
CA HIS A 429 22.60 -33.26 15.53
C HIS A 429 21.86 -32.71 14.30
N ALA A 430 22.09 -33.32 13.14
CA ALA A 430 21.68 -32.76 11.86
C ALA A 430 20.15 -32.74 11.66
N LEU A 431 19.41 -33.64 12.33
CA LEU A 431 17.95 -33.73 12.24
C LEU A 431 17.19 -32.89 13.27
N GLN A 432 17.86 -32.41 14.32
CA GLN A 432 17.21 -31.67 15.40
C GLN A 432 16.42 -30.44 14.87
N PRO A 433 16.98 -29.58 13.99
CA PRO A 433 16.24 -28.40 13.51
C PRO A 433 14.99 -28.74 12.69
N LEU A 434 14.98 -29.86 11.95
CA LEU A 434 13.79 -30.34 11.24
C LEU A 434 12.70 -30.83 12.20
N CYS A 435 13.11 -31.44 13.31
CA CYS A 435 12.18 -31.92 14.33
C CYS A 435 11.56 -30.76 15.11
N ASP A 436 12.36 -29.77 15.48
CA ASP A 436 11.89 -28.54 16.12
C ASP A 436 10.88 -27.81 15.21
N PHE A 437 11.15 -27.78 13.89
CA PHE A 437 10.23 -27.22 12.90
C PHE A 437 8.91 -28.00 12.80
N GLN A 438 8.96 -29.34 12.75
CA GLN A 438 7.75 -30.18 12.74
C GLN A 438 6.94 -29.99 14.03
N GLU A 439 7.59 -29.91 15.19
CA GLU A 439 6.90 -29.68 16.46
C GLU A 439 6.16 -28.34 16.48
N ASN A 440 6.73 -27.30 15.87
CA ASN A 440 6.08 -26.00 15.71
C ASN A 440 4.84 -26.07 14.81
N ILE A 441 4.88 -26.87 13.74
CA ILE A 441 3.69 -27.16 12.90
C ILE A 441 2.61 -27.84 13.74
N ASP A 442 2.99 -28.88 14.49
CA ASP A 442 2.06 -29.67 15.31
C ASP A 442 1.45 -28.86 16.47
N ARG A 443 2.22 -27.93 17.05
CA ARG A 443 1.75 -26.95 18.04
C ARG A 443 0.80 -25.91 17.43
N GLY A 444 0.81 -25.74 16.11
CA GLY A 444 -0.05 -24.80 15.40
C GLY A 444 0.38 -23.35 15.54
N VAL A 445 1.70 -23.09 15.61
CA VAL A 445 2.24 -21.71 15.71
C VAL A 445 1.88 -20.85 14.49
N SER A 446 2.09 -19.54 14.61
CA SER A 446 1.72 -18.61 13.53
C SER A 446 2.46 -18.88 12.22
N ILE A 447 1.82 -18.71 11.06
CA ILE A 447 2.50 -18.88 9.76
C ILE A 447 3.68 -17.94 9.62
N THR A 448 3.57 -16.71 10.14
CA THR A 448 4.69 -15.77 10.14
C THR A 448 5.88 -16.34 10.92
N GLN A 449 5.63 -17.03 12.04
CA GLN A 449 6.67 -17.75 12.79
C GLN A 449 7.19 -18.95 12.00
N LEU A 450 6.33 -19.80 11.43
CA LEU A 450 6.76 -20.96 10.63
C LEU A 450 7.63 -20.54 9.43
N LEU A 451 7.28 -19.46 8.74
CA LEU A 451 8.07 -18.93 7.63
C LEU A 451 9.44 -18.38 8.09
N GLN A 452 9.52 -17.84 9.31
CA GLN A 452 10.79 -17.44 9.92
C GLN A 452 11.63 -18.65 10.33
N ASP A 453 11.02 -19.65 10.96
CA ASP A 453 11.69 -20.90 11.35
C ASP A 453 12.25 -21.61 10.12
N ALA A 454 11.50 -21.61 9.01
CA ALA A 454 11.96 -22.15 7.74
C ALA A 454 13.16 -21.36 7.15
N SER A 455 13.17 -20.03 7.27
CA SER A 455 14.35 -19.21 6.90
C SER A 455 15.56 -19.55 7.77
N GLN A 456 15.36 -19.75 9.08
CA GLN A 456 16.42 -20.18 9.99
C GLN A 456 16.94 -21.58 9.62
N LEU A 457 16.05 -22.50 9.23
CA LEU A 457 16.38 -23.85 8.80
C LEU A 457 17.28 -23.84 7.55
N VAL A 458 16.92 -23.04 6.53
CA VAL A 458 17.74 -22.86 5.33
C VAL A 458 19.12 -22.30 5.67
N ARG A 459 19.18 -21.32 6.58
CA ARG A 459 20.45 -20.71 7.01
C ARG A 459 21.32 -21.71 7.77
N PHE A 460 20.73 -22.43 8.73
CA PHE A 460 21.41 -23.49 9.48
C PHE A 460 22.10 -24.45 8.50
N TYR A 461 21.31 -25.11 7.63
CA TYR A 461 21.84 -26.12 6.72
C TYR A 461 22.83 -25.56 5.70
N THR A 462 22.62 -24.36 5.15
CA THR A 462 23.59 -23.76 4.23
C THR A 462 24.92 -23.45 4.92
N THR A 463 24.91 -22.95 6.16
CA THR A 463 26.14 -22.66 6.90
C THR A 463 26.85 -23.89 7.44
N SER A 464 26.17 -25.03 7.56
CA SER A 464 26.76 -26.29 8.04
C SER A 464 27.82 -26.88 7.10
N PHE A 465 27.77 -26.57 5.80
CA PHE A 465 28.68 -27.18 4.81
C PHE A 465 29.19 -26.23 3.72
N LEU A 466 28.64 -25.02 3.56
CA LEU A 466 29.10 -24.06 2.56
C LEU A 466 29.98 -22.97 3.18
N ARG A 467 30.99 -22.52 2.44
CA ARG A 467 31.78 -21.34 2.81
C ARG A 467 30.87 -20.10 2.89
N PRO A 468 31.17 -19.10 3.75
CA PRO A 468 30.29 -17.94 3.95
C PRO A 468 29.88 -17.22 2.65
N LYS A 469 30.81 -17.04 1.70
CA LYS A 469 30.51 -16.41 0.40
C LYS A 469 29.60 -17.26 -0.49
N ALA A 470 29.77 -18.58 -0.45
CA ALA A 470 28.94 -19.52 -1.21
C ALA A 470 27.52 -19.59 -0.61
N ALA A 471 27.42 -19.65 0.73
CA ALA A 471 26.15 -19.58 1.44
C ALA A 471 25.40 -18.26 1.15
N GLU A 472 26.06 -17.11 1.23
CA GLU A 472 25.45 -15.80 0.92
C GLU A 472 24.97 -15.72 -0.54
N PHE A 473 25.79 -16.18 -1.48
CA PHE A 473 25.44 -16.18 -2.90
C PHE A 473 24.25 -17.10 -3.19
N PHE A 474 24.20 -18.25 -2.53
CA PHE A 474 23.12 -19.22 -2.64
C PHE A 474 21.81 -18.68 -2.07
N LEU A 475 21.82 -18.14 -0.85
CA LEU A 475 20.66 -17.51 -0.19
C LEU A 475 20.09 -16.33 -0.99
N ARG A 476 20.93 -15.60 -1.75
CA ARG A 476 20.47 -14.48 -2.60
C ARG A 476 19.87 -14.89 -3.94
N ARG A 477 20.35 -15.98 -4.56
CA ARG A 477 20.00 -16.32 -5.96
C ARG A 477 19.09 -17.53 -6.09
N GLY A 478 18.95 -18.37 -5.06
CA GLY A 478 18.04 -19.52 -5.05
C GLY A 478 18.33 -20.56 -6.13
N LYS A 479 19.53 -20.59 -6.71
CA LYS A 479 19.91 -21.54 -7.76
C LYS A 479 20.55 -22.78 -7.14
N THR A 480 19.81 -23.89 -7.15
CA THR A 480 20.22 -25.22 -6.67
C THR A 480 21.47 -25.76 -7.39
N SER A 481 21.71 -25.33 -8.64
CA SER A 481 22.86 -25.73 -9.45
C SER A 481 24.23 -25.34 -8.89
N LEU A 482 24.30 -24.43 -7.89
CA LEU A 482 25.55 -23.95 -7.30
C LEU A 482 25.98 -24.73 -6.06
N ILE A 483 25.09 -25.53 -5.46
CA ILE A 483 25.43 -26.35 -4.28
C ILE A 483 26.30 -27.55 -4.69
N GLN A 484 26.15 -28.02 -5.93
CA GLN A 484 26.86 -29.19 -6.46
C GLN A 484 28.33 -28.90 -6.82
N ASP A 485 28.78 -27.63 -6.76
CA ASP A 485 30.15 -27.25 -7.04
C ASP A 485 31.02 -27.38 -5.77
N THR A 486 31.99 -28.30 -5.79
CA THR A 486 32.85 -28.62 -4.64
C THR A 486 33.73 -27.45 -4.18
N VAL A 487 33.93 -26.45 -5.04
CA VAL A 487 34.69 -25.22 -4.71
C VAL A 487 34.01 -24.38 -3.62
N GLY A 488 32.69 -24.52 -3.46
CA GLY A 488 31.90 -23.78 -2.48
C GLY A 488 31.87 -24.40 -1.07
N HIS A 489 32.33 -25.65 -0.90
CA HIS A 489 32.19 -26.40 0.35
C HIS A 489 33.24 -26.02 1.41
N LEU A 490 32.87 -26.18 2.68
CA LEU A 490 33.79 -26.05 3.82
C LEU A 490 34.84 -27.16 3.78
N PRO A 491 36.07 -26.91 4.26
CA PRO A 491 37.05 -27.95 4.51
C PRO A 491 36.53 -29.01 5.49
N ARG A 492 37.04 -30.25 5.38
CA ARG A 492 36.60 -31.40 6.18
C ARG A 492 36.51 -31.15 7.69
N GLY A 493 37.46 -30.40 8.25
CA GLY A 493 37.50 -30.09 9.69
C GLY A 493 36.57 -28.94 10.13
N GLU A 494 35.92 -28.27 9.19
CA GLU A 494 35.05 -27.11 9.43
C GLU A 494 33.57 -27.40 9.15
N VAL A 495 33.24 -28.55 8.53
CA VAL A 495 31.86 -28.99 8.32
C VAL A 495 31.22 -29.30 9.68
N GLU A 496 30.02 -28.77 9.89
CA GLU A 496 29.31 -28.94 11.17
C GLU A 496 28.77 -30.36 11.31
N VAL A 497 29.32 -31.12 12.26
CA VAL A 497 28.90 -32.50 12.56
C VAL A 497 28.22 -32.64 13.92
N GLY A 498 28.17 -31.57 14.71
CA GLY A 498 27.68 -31.58 16.08
C GLY A 498 28.73 -32.03 17.09
N LYS A 499 28.62 -31.51 18.31
CA LYS A 499 29.61 -31.70 19.39
C LYS A 499 29.90 -33.17 19.70
N GLN A 500 28.86 -34.00 19.82
CA GLN A 500 29.05 -35.41 20.19
C GLN A 500 29.80 -36.21 19.11
N ALA A 501 29.51 -35.97 17.83
CA ALA A 501 30.23 -36.60 16.73
C ALA A 501 31.67 -36.08 16.62
N ALA A 502 31.89 -34.77 16.83
CA ALA A 502 33.22 -34.16 16.84
C ALA A 502 34.10 -34.71 17.98
N ASP A 503 33.56 -34.81 19.20
CA ASP A 503 34.25 -35.38 20.35
C ASP A 503 34.58 -36.87 20.10
N PHE A 504 33.66 -37.63 19.49
CA PHE A 504 33.88 -39.03 19.13
C PHE A 504 34.97 -39.20 18.06
N LEU A 505 34.97 -38.34 17.03
CA LEU A 505 36.01 -38.30 16.00
C LEU A 505 37.38 -37.98 16.59
N LEU A 506 37.46 -37.04 17.54
CA LEU A 506 38.71 -36.69 18.20
C LEU A 506 39.26 -37.87 19.01
N GLN A 507 38.39 -38.57 19.74
CA GLN A 507 38.76 -39.73 20.57
C GLN A 507 39.15 -40.97 19.77
N ARG A 508 38.59 -41.16 18.57
CA ARG A 508 38.72 -42.40 17.77
C ARG A 508 39.33 -42.16 16.38
N SER A 509 40.08 -41.07 16.23
CA SER A 509 40.61 -40.62 14.93
C SER A 509 41.48 -41.66 14.22
N GLU A 510 42.38 -42.34 14.94
CA GLU A 510 43.26 -43.37 14.38
C GLU A 510 42.48 -44.56 13.81
N GLU A 511 41.47 -45.03 14.54
CA GLU A 511 40.63 -46.19 14.17
C GLU A 511 39.69 -45.91 12.98
N LEU A 512 39.37 -44.63 12.74
CA LEU A 512 38.45 -44.19 11.69
C LEU A 512 39.14 -43.64 10.45
N THR A 513 40.48 -43.56 10.43
CA THR A 513 41.28 -42.88 9.39
C THR A 513 40.82 -43.18 7.95
N ASP A 514 40.64 -44.46 7.62
CA ASP A 514 40.24 -44.92 6.27
C ASP A 514 38.79 -44.59 5.90
N TYR A 515 37.98 -44.17 6.86
CA TYR A 515 36.56 -43.87 6.69
C TYR A 515 36.26 -42.36 6.68
N LEU A 516 37.21 -41.50 7.07
CA LEU A 516 36.97 -40.07 7.24
C LEU A 516 36.56 -39.35 5.95
N GLU A 517 37.10 -39.76 4.79
CA GLU A 517 36.71 -39.19 3.49
C GLU A 517 35.30 -39.63 3.08
N THR A 518 34.97 -40.91 3.29
CA THR A 518 33.64 -41.46 3.01
C THR A 518 32.59 -40.79 3.90
N PHE A 519 32.89 -40.63 5.19
CA PHE A 519 32.02 -39.93 6.14
C PHE A 519 31.80 -38.47 5.74
N HIS A 520 32.86 -37.75 5.37
CA HIS A 520 32.75 -36.38 4.89
C HIS A 520 31.87 -36.27 3.64
N SER A 521 32.08 -37.14 2.65
CA SER A 521 31.25 -37.17 1.43
C SER A 521 29.78 -37.44 1.75
N SER A 522 29.50 -38.37 2.67
CA SER A 522 28.16 -38.70 3.15
C SER A 522 27.47 -37.49 3.81
N ILE A 523 28.17 -36.74 4.66
CA ILE A 523 27.64 -35.53 5.31
C ILE A 523 27.34 -34.41 4.30
N ILE A 524 28.25 -34.17 3.35
CA ILE A 524 28.03 -33.19 2.28
C ILE A 524 26.81 -33.57 1.44
N SER A 525 26.66 -34.85 1.11
CA SER A 525 25.48 -35.38 0.40
C SER A 525 24.19 -35.14 1.17
N PHE A 526 24.20 -35.46 2.48
CA PHE A 526 23.07 -35.22 3.38
C PHE A 526 22.67 -33.73 3.40
N TYR A 527 23.61 -32.83 3.73
CA TYR A 527 23.29 -31.41 3.85
C TYR A 527 22.89 -30.77 2.53
N THR A 528 23.50 -31.20 1.42
CA THR A 528 23.11 -30.77 0.07
C THR A 528 21.67 -31.17 -0.22
N THR A 529 21.32 -32.44 0.02
CA THR A 529 19.98 -32.97 -0.24
C THR A 529 18.93 -32.26 0.60
N VAL A 530 19.18 -32.11 1.91
CA VAL A 530 18.28 -31.43 2.84
C VAL A 530 18.08 -29.97 2.43
N THR A 531 19.17 -29.25 2.15
CA THR A 531 19.10 -27.82 1.77
C THR A 531 18.27 -27.61 0.49
N VAL A 532 18.47 -28.44 -0.54
CA VAL A 532 17.73 -28.35 -1.80
C VAL A 532 16.24 -28.63 -1.57
N ASN A 533 15.92 -29.71 -0.86
CA ASN A 533 14.53 -30.13 -0.62
C ASN A 533 13.74 -29.14 0.23
N VAL A 534 14.37 -28.47 1.20
CA VAL A 534 13.73 -27.39 1.97
C VAL A 534 13.37 -26.23 1.04
N ILE A 535 14.31 -25.77 0.22
CA ILE A 535 14.10 -24.58 -0.64
C ILE A 535 13.03 -24.81 -1.70
N GLU A 536 12.98 -25.99 -2.31
CA GLU A 536 11.99 -26.32 -3.34
C GLU A 536 10.56 -26.31 -2.80
N ARG A 537 10.37 -26.54 -1.50
CA ARG A 537 9.07 -26.56 -0.82
C ARG A 537 8.65 -25.22 -0.23
N LEU A 538 9.54 -24.22 -0.20
CA LEU A 538 9.22 -22.92 0.37
C LEU A 538 8.38 -22.04 -0.59
N PRO A 539 7.39 -21.30 -0.07
CA PRO A 539 6.59 -20.37 -0.88
C PRO A 539 7.41 -19.20 -1.43
N PHE A 540 8.50 -18.84 -0.76
CA PHE A 540 9.29 -17.65 -1.03
C PHE A 540 10.78 -17.91 -0.84
N SER A 541 11.62 -17.07 -1.44
CA SER A 541 13.06 -17.11 -1.18
C SER A 541 13.39 -16.60 0.24
N ASP A 542 14.54 -17.01 0.78
CA ASP A 542 15.02 -16.57 2.11
C ASP A 542 14.99 -15.04 2.27
N SER A 543 15.36 -14.30 1.22
CA SER A 543 15.31 -12.83 1.25
C SER A 543 13.89 -12.29 1.45
N ILE A 544 12.88 -12.90 0.85
CA ILE A 544 11.48 -12.47 0.98
C ILE A 544 10.95 -12.87 2.35
N LEU A 545 11.25 -14.08 2.83
CA LEU A 545 10.82 -14.58 4.14
C LEU A 545 11.23 -13.64 5.28
N ARG A 546 12.49 -13.16 5.27
CA ARG A 546 12.99 -12.20 6.28
C ARG A 546 12.27 -10.85 6.25
N ASN A 547 11.74 -10.48 5.08
CA ASN A 547 11.14 -9.18 4.87
C ASN A 547 9.63 -9.13 5.16
N LEU A 548 8.95 -10.29 5.20
CA LEU A 548 7.50 -10.38 5.46
C LEU A 548 7.12 -9.72 6.80
N SER A 549 7.84 -10.06 7.88
CA SER A 549 7.58 -9.49 9.21
C SER A 549 8.02 -8.04 9.33
N LEU A 550 9.07 -7.63 8.60
CA LEU A 550 9.54 -6.24 8.58
C LEU A 550 8.47 -5.30 8.02
N VAL A 551 7.81 -5.68 6.91
CA VAL A 551 6.77 -4.85 6.29
C VAL A 551 5.54 -4.69 7.17
N LEU A 552 5.15 -5.73 7.91
CA LEU A 552 4.02 -5.68 8.84
C LEU A 552 4.34 -5.01 10.18
N SER A 553 5.61 -4.75 10.49
CA SER A 553 6.04 -4.21 11.78
C SER A 553 6.00 -2.68 11.78
N PRO A 554 5.12 -2.04 12.58
CA PRO A 554 5.01 -0.57 12.59
C PRO A 554 6.32 0.11 13.01
N GLY A 555 6.97 -0.41 14.06
CA GLY A 555 8.23 0.13 14.58
C GLY A 555 9.47 -0.16 13.72
N LYS A 556 9.35 -0.91 12.62
CA LYS A 556 10.46 -1.21 11.69
C LYS A 556 10.21 -0.63 10.30
N LYS A 557 9.23 0.25 10.16
CA LYS A 557 8.83 0.91 8.92
C LYS A 557 9.99 1.65 8.22
N LEU A 558 10.96 2.19 8.97
CA LEU A 558 12.16 2.84 8.42
C LEU A 558 13.21 1.85 7.91
N GLU A 559 13.21 0.60 8.39
CA GLU A 559 14.11 -0.46 7.91
C GLU A 559 13.64 -1.06 6.57
N VAL A 560 12.37 -0.85 6.22
CA VAL A 560 11.78 -1.36 4.98
C VAL A 560 12.17 -0.47 3.80
N THR A 561 12.73 -1.06 2.76
CA THR A 561 13.09 -0.32 1.53
C THR A 561 12.02 -0.49 0.45
N GLY A 562 11.90 0.48 -0.47
CA GLY A 562 10.98 0.33 -1.62
C GLY A 562 11.23 -0.92 -2.45
N LYS A 563 12.48 -1.43 -2.50
CA LYS A 563 12.82 -2.68 -3.16
C LYS A 563 12.18 -3.90 -2.50
N ILE A 564 12.13 -3.91 -1.16
CA ILE A 564 11.47 -4.96 -0.38
C ILE A 564 9.98 -5.00 -0.72
N VAL A 565 9.34 -3.84 -0.75
CA VAL A 565 7.91 -3.70 -1.05
C VAL A 565 7.60 -4.09 -2.48
N GLN A 566 8.45 -3.70 -3.44
CA GLN A 566 8.34 -4.14 -4.83
C GLN A 566 8.39 -5.67 -4.94
N ASP A 567 9.39 -6.30 -4.31
CA ASP A 567 9.57 -7.74 -4.44
C ASP A 567 8.38 -8.52 -3.84
N LEU A 568 7.85 -8.05 -2.70
CA LEU A 568 6.62 -8.57 -2.10
C LEU A 568 5.39 -8.32 -2.97
N GLY A 569 5.25 -7.12 -3.54
CA GLY A 569 4.17 -6.77 -4.45
C GLY A 569 4.10 -7.65 -5.70
N VAL A 570 5.26 -8.06 -6.24
CA VAL A 570 5.34 -9.03 -7.34
C VAL A 570 4.96 -10.43 -6.86
N CYS A 571 5.48 -10.87 -5.71
CA CYS A 571 5.19 -12.20 -5.16
C CYS A 571 3.69 -12.43 -4.88
N PHE A 572 2.98 -11.41 -4.38
CA PHE A 572 1.55 -11.49 -4.07
C PHE A 572 0.64 -11.10 -5.25
N GLY A 573 1.20 -10.87 -6.45
CA GLY A 573 0.42 -10.53 -7.64
C GLY A 573 -0.27 -9.17 -7.59
N VAL A 574 0.20 -8.25 -6.74
CA VAL A 574 -0.28 -6.87 -6.64
C VAL A 574 0.25 -6.04 -7.81
N CYS A 575 1.47 -6.33 -8.27
CA CYS A 575 2.13 -5.62 -9.37
C CYS A 575 2.24 -6.47 -10.64
N LEU A 576 1.27 -6.36 -11.55
CA LEU A 576 1.27 -7.06 -12.84
C LEU A 576 2.15 -6.38 -13.93
N GLY A 577 2.80 -5.25 -13.61
CA GLY A 577 3.62 -4.48 -14.55
C GLY A 577 4.43 -3.35 -13.89
N PRO A 578 5.41 -2.74 -14.60
CA PRO A 578 6.33 -1.75 -14.03
C PRO A 578 5.65 -0.46 -13.54
N GLU A 579 4.52 -0.06 -14.14
CA GLU A 579 3.74 1.09 -13.69
C GLU A 579 3.05 0.85 -12.33
N ASN A 580 2.63 -0.39 -12.06
CA ASN A 580 2.06 -0.78 -10.77
C ASN A 580 3.14 -0.87 -9.68
N VAL A 581 4.40 -1.12 -10.07
CA VAL A 581 5.54 -1.14 -9.15
C VAL A 581 5.89 0.26 -8.68
N SER A 582 5.92 1.25 -9.59
CA SER A 582 6.18 2.64 -9.20
C SER A 582 5.09 3.14 -8.26
N LEU A 583 3.82 2.90 -8.60
CA LEU A 583 2.69 3.30 -7.75
C LEU A 583 2.73 2.65 -6.36
N LEU A 584 3.01 1.34 -6.29
CA LEU A 584 3.17 0.64 -5.01
C LEU A 584 4.33 1.24 -4.18
N THR A 585 5.44 1.56 -4.83
CA THR A 585 6.61 2.11 -4.15
C THR A 585 6.33 3.54 -3.67
N ASP A 586 5.66 4.34 -4.48
CA ASP A 586 5.28 5.72 -4.13
C ASP A 586 4.29 5.74 -2.96
N GLU A 587 3.24 4.90 -2.98
CA GLU A 587 2.29 4.76 -1.87
C GLU A 587 2.98 4.24 -0.59
N PHE A 588 3.96 3.33 -0.72
CA PHE A 588 4.77 2.90 0.42
C PHE A 588 5.63 4.03 0.96
N LEU A 589 6.26 4.85 0.11
CA LEU A 589 7.07 5.98 0.56
C LEU A 589 6.18 7.03 1.22
N GLU A 590 4.99 7.29 0.70
CA GLU A 590 3.98 8.11 1.38
C GLU A 590 3.68 7.55 2.76
N TYR A 591 3.33 6.26 2.87
CA TYR A 591 3.18 5.61 4.17
C TYR A 591 4.43 5.78 5.03
N GLN A 592 5.61 5.43 4.54
CA GLN A 592 6.90 5.44 5.25
C GLN A 592 7.19 6.79 5.92
N PHE A 593 6.80 7.90 5.29
CA PHE A 593 7.06 9.25 5.76
C PHE A 593 5.81 9.99 6.29
N ILE A 594 4.67 9.31 6.45
CA ILE A 594 3.55 9.82 7.26
C ILE A 594 3.99 9.82 8.73
N ASP A 595 3.99 11.02 9.31
CA ASP A 595 4.32 11.36 10.69
C ASP A 595 3.24 10.79 11.64
N GLY A 596 3.29 9.48 11.87
CA GLY A 596 2.53 8.83 12.93
C GLY A 596 3.19 9.16 14.26
N GLY A 597 2.48 9.80 15.18
CA GLY A 597 3.02 10.10 16.50
C GLY A 597 3.50 8.82 17.20
N ASP A 598 4.83 8.62 17.27
CA ASP A 598 5.48 7.44 17.84
C ASP A 598 5.29 7.29 19.37
N THR A 599 4.39 8.05 19.98
CA THR A 599 4.20 8.06 21.44
C THR A 599 3.19 7.02 21.95
N GLN A 600 2.58 6.19 21.09
CA GLN A 600 1.62 5.14 21.50
C GLN A 600 1.91 3.71 20.98
N LEU A 601 3.07 3.45 20.38
CA LEU A 601 3.33 2.16 19.73
C LEU A 601 3.57 0.96 20.66
N ALA A 602 3.75 1.17 21.98
CA ALA A 602 4.14 0.09 22.89
C ALA A 602 3.01 -0.90 23.26
N ASP A 603 1.74 -0.51 23.16
CA ASP A 603 0.60 -1.31 23.67
C ASP A 603 -0.42 -1.76 22.61
N GLN A 604 -0.27 -1.37 21.34
CA GLN A 604 -1.24 -1.73 20.27
C GLN A 604 -0.77 -2.97 19.47
N SER A 605 -1.67 -3.95 19.28
CA SER A 605 -1.40 -5.12 18.42
C SER A 605 -1.23 -4.72 16.93
N MET A 606 -0.41 -5.50 16.21
CA MET A 606 -0.10 -5.28 14.79
C MET A 606 -1.35 -5.19 13.91
N GLU A 607 -2.37 -6.02 14.19
CA GLU A 607 -3.62 -6.01 13.45
C GLU A 607 -4.48 -4.77 13.72
N GLN A 608 -4.46 -4.24 14.95
CA GLN A 608 -5.19 -2.99 15.28
C GLN A 608 -4.49 -1.76 14.69
N TYR A 609 -3.16 -1.77 14.61
CA TYR A 609 -2.41 -0.77 13.86
C TYR A 609 -2.83 -0.78 12.39
N TRP A 610 -2.73 -1.92 11.71
CA TRP A 610 -3.06 -2.02 10.29
C TRP A 610 -4.54 -1.79 9.99
N LYS A 611 -5.45 -2.15 10.90
CA LYS A 611 -6.87 -1.76 10.81
C LYS A 611 -7.04 -0.24 10.69
N THR A 612 -6.26 0.53 11.45
CA THR A 612 -6.33 1.99 11.46
C THR A 612 -5.73 2.56 10.17
N GLU A 613 -4.54 2.12 9.80
CA GLU A 613 -3.86 2.56 8.57
C GLU A 613 -4.62 2.19 7.29
N LEU A 614 -5.15 0.96 7.20
CA LEU A 614 -5.92 0.49 6.04
C LEU A 614 -7.27 1.20 5.87
N ARG A 615 -7.80 1.87 6.90
CA ARG A 615 -8.99 2.74 6.78
C ARG A 615 -8.64 4.09 6.15
N ILE A 616 -7.43 4.59 6.40
CA ILE A 616 -6.90 5.83 5.81
C ILE A 616 -6.52 5.58 4.35
N MET A 617 -5.94 4.41 4.06
CA MET A 617 -5.58 4.01 2.70
C MET A 617 -6.83 3.78 1.85
N GLY A 618 -6.94 4.51 0.72
CA GLY A 618 -8.07 4.39 -0.20
C GLY A 618 -8.25 2.98 -0.77
N ARG A 619 -9.48 2.62 -1.18
CA ARG A 619 -9.82 1.26 -1.69
C ARG A 619 -9.00 0.80 -2.91
N THR A 620 -8.40 1.74 -3.64
CA THR A 620 -7.56 1.47 -4.82
C THR A 620 -6.08 1.33 -4.50
N SER A 621 -5.65 1.55 -3.25
CA SER A 621 -4.25 1.52 -2.84
C SER A 621 -3.60 0.16 -3.14
N SER A 622 -2.53 0.19 -3.92
CA SER A 622 -1.70 -0.98 -4.21
C SER A 622 -0.94 -1.43 -2.96
N PHE A 623 -0.42 -0.49 -2.16
CA PHE A 623 0.23 -0.80 -0.90
C PHE A 623 -0.74 -1.38 0.13
N GLY A 624 -1.93 -0.79 0.27
CA GLY A 624 -2.99 -1.34 1.10
C GLY A 624 -3.38 -2.76 0.67
N LYS A 625 -3.51 -3.03 -0.63
CA LYS A 625 -3.75 -4.40 -1.16
C LYS A 625 -2.63 -5.37 -0.80
N LEU A 626 -1.37 -4.94 -0.86
CA LEU A 626 -0.24 -5.75 -0.44
C LEU A 626 -0.33 -6.09 1.06
N ILE A 627 -0.57 -5.11 1.92
CA ILE A 627 -0.73 -5.33 3.36
C ILE A 627 -1.88 -6.29 3.65
N ILE A 628 -3.04 -6.13 3.01
CA ILE A 628 -4.17 -7.05 3.21
C ILE A 628 -3.82 -8.46 2.73
N SER A 629 -3.06 -8.59 1.64
CA SER A 629 -2.59 -9.90 1.15
C SER A 629 -1.66 -10.57 2.15
N LEU A 630 -0.81 -9.79 2.83
CA LEU A 630 0.07 -10.27 3.91
C LEU A 630 -0.74 -10.64 5.16
N LEU A 631 -1.72 -9.83 5.54
CA LEU A 631 -2.59 -10.10 6.70
C LEU A 631 -3.55 -11.27 6.46
N ALA A 632 -3.88 -11.57 5.21
CA ALA A 632 -4.64 -12.74 4.81
C ALA A 632 -3.84 -14.06 4.90
N LEU A 633 -2.54 -14.02 5.25
CA LEU A 633 -1.79 -15.22 5.60
C LEU A 633 -2.48 -15.94 6.77
N PRO A 634 -2.61 -17.28 6.71
CA PRO A 634 -3.22 -18.04 7.79
C PRO A 634 -2.55 -17.74 9.13
N ARG A 635 -3.33 -17.59 10.21
CA ARG A 635 -2.76 -17.56 11.55
C ARG A 635 -2.21 -18.91 11.99
N THR A 636 -2.63 -20.01 11.38
CA THR A 636 -2.14 -21.36 11.64
C THR A 636 -2.55 -22.25 10.47
N LEU A 637 -1.90 -23.40 10.28
CA LEU A 637 -2.36 -24.46 9.36
C LEU A 637 -3.10 -25.57 10.10
N LYS A 638 -3.07 -25.56 11.44
CA LYS A 638 -3.64 -26.60 12.27
C LYS A 638 -5.16 -26.60 12.15
N LYS A 639 -5.70 -27.67 11.57
CA LYS A 639 -7.13 -27.78 11.23
C LYS A 639 -8.02 -27.68 12.47
N GLU A 640 -7.58 -28.20 13.62
CA GLU A 640 -8.36 -28.18 14.86
C GLU A 640 -8.65 -26.74 15.32
N ILE A 641 -7.63 -25.87 15.28
CA ILE A 641 -7.76 -24.45 15.67
C ILE A 641 -8.65 -23.69 14.69
N ILE A 642 -8.51 -23.97 13.38
CA ILE A 642 -9.32 -23.29 12.35
C ILE A 642 -10.78 -23.74 12.44
N PHE A 643 -11.04 -25.02 12.65
CA PHE A 643 -12.41 -25.54 12.75
C PHE A 643 -13.12 -25.00 14.00
N GLU A 644 -12.42 -24.86 15.13
CA GLU A 644 -12.96 -24.20 16.34
C GLU A 644 -13.40 -22.75 16.06
N GLN A 645 -12.59 -21.97 15.34
CA GLN A 645 -12.94 -20.59 14.96
C GLN A 645 -14.14 -20.53 13.99
N VAL A 646 -14.26 -21.50 13.09
CA VAL A 646 -15.42 -21.62 12.20
C VAL A 646 -16.69 -21.95 13.00
N SER A 647 -16.58 -22.76 14.06
CA SER A 647 -17.70 -23.12 14.95
C SER A 647 -18.24 -21.94 15.76
N LEU A 648 -17.38 -21.08 16.30
CA LEU A 648 -17.80 -19.86 17.01
C LEU A 648 -18.66 -18.93 16.14
N VAL A 649 -18.43 -18.91 14.81
CA VAL A 649 -19.23 -18.13 13.86
C VAL A 649 -20.65 -18.68 13.76
N PHE A 650 -20.84 -20.00 13.83
CA PHE A 650 -22.16 -20.61 13.85
C PHE A 650 -22.90 -20.31 15.17
N GLU A 651 -22.20 -20.33 16.31
CA GLU A 651 -22.77 -19.94 17.61
C GLU A 651 -23.14 -18.43 17.67
N GLU A 652 -22.36 -17.53 17.07
CA GLU A 652 -22.70 -16.09 16.98
C GLU A 652 -23.90 -15.80 16.07
N LEU A 653 -24.11 -16.63 15.04
CA LEU A 653 -25.26 -16.56 14.14
C LEU A 653 -26.53 -17.17 14.75
N GLU A 654 -26.40 -18.03 15.76
CA GLU A 654 -27.51 -18.62 16.52
C GLU A 654 -28.00 -17.74 17.69
N LYS A 655 -27.23 -16.73 18.11
CA LYS A 655 -27.72 -15.75 19.09
C LYS A 655 -28.76 -14.84 18.42
N PRO A 656 -30.02 -14.80 18.90
CA PRO A 656 -30.98 -13.83 18.41
C PRO A 656 -30.46 -12.43 18.81
N LYS A 657 -29.93 -11.68 17.84
CA LYS A 657 -29.44 -10.31 18.07
C LYS A 657 -30.54 -9.29 18.39
N TYR A 658 -31.78 -9.75 18.55
CA TYR A 658 -32.89 -8.98 19.10
C TYR A 658 -33.82 -9.89 19.90
N ASN A 659 -33.88 -9.69 21.22
CA ASN A 659 -35.10 -9.98 21.95
C ASN A 659 -36.16 -9.01 21.39
N LEU A 660 -37.08 -9.51 20.58
CA LEU A 660 -38.26 -8.76 20.10
C LEU A 660 -39.21 -8.35 21.24
N SER A 661 -38.83 -8.58 22.50
CA SER A 661 -39.54 -8.14 23.72
C SER A 661 -39.00 -6.86 24.36
N ASP A 662 -37.81 -6.35 23.96
CA ASP A 662 -37.21 -5.15 24.57
C ASP A 662 -37.39 -3.86 23.75
N ILE A 663 -38.05 -3.92 22.59
CA ILE A 663 -38.57 -2.73 21.89
C ILE A 663 -39.99 -2.46 22.41
N CYS A 664 -40.10 -2.07 23.68
CA CYS A 664 -41.31 -1.46 24.21
C CYS A 664 -41.04 -0.05 24.74
N ASP A 665 -40.05 0.64 24.17
CA ASP A 665 -39.87 2.09 24.33
C ASP A 665 -39.27 2.77 23.07
N GLY A 666 -39.96 2.65 21.94
CA GLY A 666 -39.43 2.81 20.57
C GLY A 666 -38.82 4.14 20.07
N TYR A 667 -38.79 5.24 20.81
CA TYR A 667 -38.10 6.49 20.41
C TYR A 667 -37.75 7.36 21.63
N THR A 668 -36.58 8.00 21.67
CA THR A 668 -36.11 8.84 22.81
C THR A 668 -36.32 10.34 22.61
N VAL A 669 -36.33 11.12 23.70
CA VAL A 669 -36.53 12.59 23.63
C VAL A 669 -35.41 13.23 22.82
N GLY A 670 -35.78 14.10 21.87
CA GLY A 670 -34.85 14.77 20.97
C GLY A 670 -34.52 13.98 19.69
N GLU A 671 -34.98 12.73 19.54
CA GLU A 671 -34.87 12.01 18.27
C GLU A 671 -35.72 12.64 17.17
N MET A 672 -35.18 12.63 15.95
CA MET A 672 -35.89 13.06 14.75
C MET A 672 -36.67 11.88 14.17
N VAL A 673 -37.94 12.09 13.85
CA VAL A 673 -38.87 11.06 13.36
C VAL A 673 -39.72 11.58 12.20
N TRP A 674 -40.35 10.66 11.48
CA TRP A 674 -41.46 10.92 10.57
C TRP A 674 -42.75 10.42 11.22
N GLY A 675 -43.82 11.22 11.16
CA GLY A 675 -45.11 10.83 11.72
C GLY A 675 -46.28 11.33 10.87
N PRO A 676 -47.47 10.72 11.02
CA PRO A 676 -48.67 11.17 10.34
C PRO A 676 -49.18 12.49 10.93
N ILE A 677 -49.64 13.39 10.05
CA ILE A 677 -50.47 14.55 10.42
C ILE A 677 -51.82 14.36 9.75
N GLU A 678 -52.91 14.60 10.50
CA GLU A 678 -54.27 14.42 10.01
C GLU A 678 -54.51 15.20 8.70
N GLY A 679 -54.88 14.48 7.62
CA GLY A 679 -55.13 15.04 6.29
C GLY A 679 -53.90 15.23 5.39
N PHE A 680 -52.68 14.90 5.83
CA PHE A 680 -51.44 15.05 5.05
C PHE A 680 -50.59 13.76 5.05
N GLY A 681 -49.61 13.67 4.15
CA GLY A 681 -48.60 12.59 4.15
C GLY A 681 -47.63 12.68 5.34
N LEU A 682 -46.70 11.71 5.45
CA LEU A 682 -45.71 11.68 6.52
C LEU A 682 -44.90 12.98 6.61
N TRP A 683 -44.81 13.51 7.83
CA TRP A 683 -44.22 14.81 8.13
C TRP A 683 -43.05 14.66 9.10
N PRO A 684 -41.96 15.44 8.95
CA PRO A 684 -40.83 15.34 9.86
C PRO A 684 -41.12 16.03 11.22
N GLY A 685 -40.67 15.43 12.31
CA GLY A 685 -40.86 15.95 13.67
C GLY A 685 -39.75 15.57 14.65
N LEU A 686 -39.84 16.13 15.87
CA LEU A 686 -38.94 15.90 16.99
C LEU A 686 -39.71 15.37 18.20
N VAL A 687 -39.20 14.32 18.84
CA VAL A 687 -39.79 13.77 20.07
C VAL A 687 -39.51 14.71 21.25
N GLN A 688 -40.54 15.03 22.04
CA GLN A 688 -40.50 15.98 23.16
C GLN A 688 -40.65 15.30 24.53
N SER A 689 -40.19 15.98 25.58
CA SER A 689 -40.38 15.55 26.97
C SER A 689 -41.81 15.81 27.47
N TRP A 690 -42.19 15.08 28.52
CA TRP A 690 -43.48 15.24 29.21
C TRP A 690 -43.32 16.15 30.44
N ASP A 691 -44.25 17.09 30.63
CA ASP A 691 -44.16 18.10 31.70
C ASP A 691 -44.62 17.60 33.08
N SER A 692 -45.20 16.39 33.22
CA SER A 692 -45.51 15.79 34.53
C SER A 692 -45.77 14.26 34.50
N LYS A 693 -45.33 13.57 35.58
CA LYS A 693 -45.46 12.13 35.97
C LYS A 693 -45.86 11.08 34.90
N ARG A 694 -44.83 10.28 34.53
CA ARG A 694 -44.75 8.98 33.82
C ARG A 694 -45.42 8.89 32.43
N PRO A 695 -44.68 8.43 31.40
CA PRO A 695 -45.29 8.03 30.13
C PRO A 695 -46.17 6.79 30.34
N CYS A 696 -47.43 6.86 29.91
CA CYS A 696 -48.21 5.67 29.62
C CYS A 696 -47.74 5.12 28.27
N GLY A 697 -47.67 3.80 28.13
CA GLY A 697 -46.97 3.06 27.07
C GLY A 697 -47.23 3.50 25.62
N SER A 698 -46.31 3.08 24.74
CA SER A 698 -46.28 3.22 23.27
C SER A 698 -46.56 4.60 22.66
N ILE A 699 -46.96 5.64 23.39
CA ILE A 699 -47.25 6.98 22.83
C ILE A 699 -46.04 7.91 23.00
N ARG A 700 -45.80 8.76 22.00
CA ARG A 700 -44.75 9.80 21.98
C ARG A 700 -45.36 11.16 21.65
N LYS A 701 -44.90 12.20 22.37
CA LYS A 701 -45.24 13.60 22.11
C LYS A 701 -44.28 14.11 21.03
N VAL A 702 -44.78 14.47 19.84
CA VAL A 702 -43.94 14.89 18.71
C VAL A 702 -44.31 16.31 18.31
N ILE A 703 -43.30 17.17 18.16
CA ILE A 703 -43.46 18.50 17.55
C ILE A 703 -43.03 18.44 16.09
N PHE A 704 -43.93 18.77 15.16
CA PHE A 704 -43.65 18.71 13.74
C PHE A 704 -42.99 20.00 13.22
N PHE A 705 -42.02 19.85 12.32
CA PHE A 705 -41.32 20.98 11.71
C PHE A 705 -42.24 21.80 10.81
N GLY A 706 -41.96 23.10 10.66
CA GLY A 706 -42.76 24.03 9.84
C GLY A 706 -43.87 24.73 10.64
N ASN A 707 -44.90 23.99 11.04
CA ASN A 707 -46.07 24.56 11.75
C ASN A 707 -45.98 24.51 13.28
N ARG A 708 -44.95 23.84 13.84
CA ARG A 708 -44.76 23.62 15.29
C ARG A 708 -45.97 22.99 15.99
N MET A 709 -46.80 22.25 15.25
CA MET A 709 -47.91 21.52 15.86
C MET A 709 -47.36 20.38 16.71
N LEU A 710 -47.94 20.24 17.89
CA LEU A 710 -47.60 19.21 18.85
C LEU A 710 -48.72 18.17 18.86
N SER A 711 -48.37 16.91 18.65
CA SER A 711 -49.34 15.81 18.59
C SER A 711 -48.84 14.61 19.38
N GLU A 712 -49.78 13.84 19.89
CA GLU A 712 -49.53 12.56 20.54
C GLU A 712 -49.68 11.45 19.50
N VAL A 713 -48.61 10.70 19.25
CA VAL A 713 -48.52 9.71 18.18
C VAL A 713 -48.07 8.37 18.77
N GLN A 714 -48.65 7.26 18.31
CA GLN A 714 -48.16 5.93 18.69
C GLN A 714 -46.75 5.70 18.10
N ALA A 715 -45.86 5.11 18.87
CA ALA A 715 -44.49 4.83 18.49
C ALA A 715 -44.44 3.91 17.26
N ASP A 716 -45.39 2.98 17.14
CA ASP A 716 -45.51 2.09 15.98
C ASP A 716 -45.88 2.85 14.68
N ASP A 717 -46.49 4.03 14.81
CA ASP A 717 -46.84 4.90 13.68
C ASP A 717 -45.72 5.89 13.32
N LEU A 718 -44.62 5.90 14.07
CA LEU A 718 -43.45 6.73 13.82
C LEU A 718 -42.38 5.95 13.04
N LEU A 719 -41.72 6.63 12.10
CA LEU A 719 -40.58 6.10 11.36
C LEU A 719 -39.30 6.90 11.65
N PRO A 720 -38.11 6.29 11.64
CA PRO A 720 -36.87 7.03 11.89
C PRO A 720 -36.57 8.07 10.81
N PHE A 721 -36.07 9.24 11.19
CA PHE A 721 -35.81 10.32 10.23
C PHE A 721 -34.85 9.95 9.10
N PHE A 722 -33.88 9.05 9.35
CA PHE A 722 -32.94 8.56 8.33
C PHE A 722 -33.62 7.81 7.17
N SER A 723 -34.87 7.38 7.34
CA SER A 723 -35.71 6.81 6.27
C SER A 723 -36.25 7.87 5.30
N PHE A 724 -35.45 8.91 5.02
CA PHE A 724 -35.84 10.12 4.30
C PHE A 724 -36.38 9.81 2.90
N ALA A 725 -35.66 8.99 2.12
CA ALA A 725 -36.08 8.62 0.77
C ALA A 725 -37.42 7.86 0.71
N LYS A 726 -37.77 7.13 1.77
CA LYS A 726 -39.03 6.38 1.88
C LYS A 726 -40.19 7.27 2.31
N CYS A 727 -39.93 8.27 3.16
CA CYS A 727 -40.97 9.07 3.81
C CYS A 727 -41.23 10.43 3.14
N PHE A 728 -40.28 10.93 2.35
CA PHE A 728 -40.40 12.21 1.64
C PHE A 728 -41.50 12.17 0.57
N CYS A 729 -42.47 13.09 0.67
CA CYS A 729 -43.55 13.21 -0.31
C CYS A 729 -43.26 14.30 -1.35
N SER A 730 -42.90 13.90 -2.57
CA SER A 730 -42.62 14.81 -3.68
C SER A 730 -43.84 15.68 -4.07
N ASN A 731 -45.04 15.11 -4.05
CA ASN A 731 -46.28 15.84 -4.35
C ASN A 731 -46.55 16.95 -3.32
N SER A 732 -46.40 16.66 -2.02
CA SER A 732 -46.58 17.65 -0.96
C SER A 732 -45.47 18.71 -0.99
N PHE A 733 -44.23 18.33 -1.31
CA PHE A 733 -43.12 19.27 -1.45
C PHE A 733 -43.33 20.27 -2.59
N ALA A 734 -43.96 19.84 -3.69
CA ALA A 734 -44.28 20.71 -4.82
C ALA A 734 -45.51 21.61 -4.61
N THR A 735 -46.50 21.17 -3.81
CA THR A 735 -47.82 21.82 -3.72
C THR A 735 -48.13 22.48 -2.38
N VAL A 736 -47.41 22.13 -1.30
CA VAL A 736 -47.67 22.59 0.07
C VAL A 736 -46.44 23.32 0.61
N MET A 737 -46.48 24.65 0.65
CA MET A 737 -45.36 25.49 1.13
C MET A 737 -44.93 25.15 2.56
N ALA A 738 -45.88 24.89 3.46
CA ALA A 738 -45.59 24.50 4.84
C ALA A 738 -44.79 23.18 4.94
N TYR A 739 -45.00 22.25 4.00
CA TYR A 739 -44.23 21.01 3.92
C TYR A 739 -42.80 21.28 3.43
N LYS A 740 -42.64 22.13 2.42
CA LYS A 740 -41.33 22.56 1.92
C LYS A 740 -40.49 23.23 3.02
N ASP A 741 -41.11 24.12 3.81
CA ASP A 741 -40.45 24.74 4.96
C ASP A 741 -40.16 23.74 6.10
N ALA A 742 -41.05 22.78 6.34
CA ALA A 742 -40.81 21.72 7.32
C ALA A 742 -39.59 20.87 6.96
N ILE A 743 -39.46 20.48 5.69
CA ILE A 743 -38.32 19.74 5.18
C ILE A 743 -37.03 20.56 5.34
N PHE A 744 -37.04 21.83 4.90
CA PHE A 744 -35.87 22.71 5.02
C PHE A 744 -35.39 22.83 6.48
N ASN A 745 -36.30 23.12 7.41
CA ASN A 745 -35.98 23.26 8.82
C ASN A 745 -35.48 21.95 9.44
N SER A 746 -36.08 20.81 9.07
CA SER A 746 -35.62 19.50 9.55
C SER A 746 -34.21 19.17 9.06
N LEU A 747 -33.88 19.48 7.80
CA LEU A 747 -32.56 19.27 7.24
C LEU A 747 -31.51 20.19 7.83
N GLN A 748 -31.87 21.41 8.26
CA GLN A 748 -30.96 22.28 8.99
C GLN A 748 -30.60 21.73 10.38
N VAL A 749 -31.56 21.11 11.07
CA VAL A 749 -31.28 20.44 12.35
C VAL A 749 -30.41 19.19 12.12
N ALA A 750 -30.71 18.40 11.08
CA ALA A 750 -29.90 17.26 10.68
C ALA A 750 -28.46 17.66 10.35
N SER A 751 -28.27 18.73 9.55
CA SER A 751 -26.92 19.18 9.14
C SER A 751 -26.08 19.61 10.34
N ARG A 752 -26.68 20.34 11.29
CA ARG A 752 -26.01 20.73 12.55
C ARG A 752 -25.59 19.51 13.37
N ARG A 753 -26.46 18.51 13.51
CA ARG A 753 -26.16 17.28 14.27
C ARG A 753 -25.07 16.45 13.59
N SER A 754 -25.14 16.35 12.27
CA SER A 754 -24.20 15.58 11.44
C SER A 754 -22.92 16.35 11.09
N ARG A 755 -22.75 17.58 11.62
CA ARG A 755 -21.60 18.46 11.34
C ARG A 755 -21.36 18.68 9.83
N MET A 756 -22.44 18.65 9.06
CA MET A 756 -22.46 18.89 7.63
C MET A 756 -22.80 20.37 7.39
N PHE A 757 -21.91 21.06 6.69
CA PHE A 757 -22.03 22.47 6.37
C PHE A 757 -22.29 22.64 4.88
N PHE A 758 -23.27 23.47 4.55
CA PHE A 758 -23.64 23.79 3.18
C PHE A 758 -23.41 25.29 2.98
N SER A 759 -22.39 25.66 2.21
CA SER A 759 -22.23 27.03 1.71
C SER A 759 -22.88 27.12 0.34
N PRO A 760 -24.00 27.85 0.17
CA PRO A 760 -24.57 28.01 -1.14
C PRO A 760 -23.72 28.99 -1.97
N GLU A 761 -23.61 28.72 -3.27
CA GLU A 761 -22.89 29.58 -4.23
C GLU A 761 -23.60 30.95 -4.45
N THR A 762 -24.81 31.12 -3.91
CA THR A 762 -25.66 32.34 -3.92
C THR A 762 -26.55 32.39 -2.67
N ASP A 763 -27.09 33.56 -2.28
CA ASP A 763 -28.03 33.73 -1.14
C ASP A 763 -29.43 33.08 -1.35
N SER A 764 -29.59 32.20 -2.34
CA SER A 764 -30.87 31.59 -2.68
C SER A 764 -31.23 30.40 -1.76
N LYS A 765 -32.29 30.56 -0.96
CA LYS A 765 -32.86 29.51 -0.09
C LYS A 765 -33.22 28.22 -0.87
N ASP A 766 -33.61 28.33 -2.13
CA ASP A 766 -34.00 27.18 -2.96
C ASP A 766 -32.80 26.35 -3.42
N GLU A 767 -31.66 26.98 -3.70
CA GLU A 767 -30.44 26.28 -4.12
C GLU A 767 -29.79 25.55 -2.93
N LEU A 768 -29.76 26.21 -1.77
CA LEU A 768 -29.34 25.58 -0.52
C LEU A 768 -30.19 24.35 -0.18
N LEU A 769 -31.52 24.47 -0.30
CA LEU A 769 -32.44 23.35 -0.07
C LEU A 769 -32.19 22.19 -1.04
N ARG A 770 -31.85 22.46 -2.31
CA ARG A 770 -31.51 21.42 -3.30
C ARG A 770 -30.32 20.58 -2.87
N VAL A 771 -29.23 21.23 -2.47
CA VAL A 771 -28.00 20.54 -2.02
C VAL A 771 -28.25 19.73 -0.74
N MET A 772 -29.03 20.27 0.19
CA MET A 772 -29.41 19.57 1.42
C MET A 772 -30.29 18.34 1.14
N LEU A 773 -31.17 18.42 0.13
CA LEU A 773 -31.98 17.28 -0.30
C LEU A 773 -31.12 16.18 -0.91
N ASP A 774 -30.19 16.52 -1.80
CA ASP A 774 -29.28 15.54 -2.40
C ASP A 774 -28.46 14.80 -1.33
N TRP A 775 -28.01 15.51 -0.30
CA TRP A 775 -27.36 14.90 0.87
C TRP A 775 -28.26 13.96 1.65
N ALA A 776 -29.51 14.36 1.92
CA ALA A 776 -30.47 13.53 2.65
C ALA A 776 -30.90 12.28 1.87
N PHE A 777 -31.11 12.39 0.55
CA PHE A 777 -31.35 11.25 -0.32
C PHE A 777 -30.12 10.35 -0.49
N GLY A 778 -28.92 10.92 -0.35
CA GLY A 778 -27.65 10.21 -0.27
C GLY A 778 -27.41 9.48 1.05
N GLY A 779 -28.37 9.49 1.98
CA GLY A 779 -28.29 8.74 3.24
C GLY A 779 -27.61 9.47 4.40
N PHE A 780 -27.44 10.79 4.31
CA PHE A 780 -26.78 11.61 5.34
C PHE A 780 -25.28 11.33 5.54
N GLU A 781 -24.61 10.82 4.50
CA GLU A 781 -23.16 10.56 4.48
C GLU A 781 -22.34 11.83 4.75
N PRO A 782 -21.19 11.75 5.45
CA PRO A 782 -20.42 10.54 5.79
C PRO A 782 -20.76 9.88 7.13
N LEU A 783 -21.57 10.53 7.99
CA LEU A 783 -21.93 9.99 9.30
C LEU A 783 -23.21 9.13 9.27
N GLY A 784 -23.97 9.21 8.18
CA GLY A 784 -25.17 8.42 7.99
C GLY A 784 -26.20 8.62 9.13
N PRO A 785 -26.97 7.59 9.48
CA PRO A 785 -27.97 7.65 10.56
C PRO A 785 -27.40 8.04 11.93
N GLU A 786 -26.14 7.74 12.21
CA GLU A 786 -25.48 8.05 13.48
C GLU A 786 -25.35 9.57 13.68
N GLY A 787 -25.13 10.31 12.59
CA GLY A 787 -25.03 11.77 12.60
C GLY A 787 -26.34 12.50 12.91
N LEU A 788 -27.48 11.80 12.98
CA LEU A 788 -28.80 12.40 13.24
C LEU A 788 -29.22 12.31 14.72
N GLN A 789 -28.47 11.55 15.52
CA GLN A 789 -28.76 11.40 16.93
C GLN A 789 -28.68 12.75 17.65
N PRO A 790 -29.55 13.01 18.64
CA PRO A 790 -29.45 14.21 19.46
C PRO A 790 -28.08 14.27 20.12
N GLN A 791 -27.33 15.34 19.88
CA GLN A 791 -26.09 15.59 20.62
C GLN A 791 -26.47 15.78 22.09
N SER A 792 -26.00 14.87 22.96
CA SER A 792 -26.07 15.09 24.41
C SER A 792 -25.28 16.35 24.72
N GLU A 793 -25.95 17.43 25.11
CA GLU A 793 -25.60 18.46 26.12
C GLU A 793 -24.11 18.82 26.38
N CYS A 794 -23.15 18.56 25.49
CA CYS A 794 -21.73 18.49 25.86
C CYS A 794 -21.08 19.87 26.00
N ASN A 795 -21.51 20.87 25.23
CA ASN A 795 -20.96 22.24 25.34
C ASN A 795 -21.52 22.99 26.55
N ASP A 796 -22.82 22.85 26.83
CA ASP A 796 -23.45 23.46 28.01
C ASP A 796 -23.04 22.74 29.30
N GLN A 797 -22.92 21.40 29.29
CA GLN A 797 -22.35 20.65 30.42
C GLN A 797 -20.88 20.97 30.67
N MET A 798 -20.05 21.20 29.65
CA MET A 798 -18.64 21.60 29.86
C MET A 798 -18.54 22.91 30.64
N VAL A 799 -19.37 23.90 30.31
CA VAL A 799 -19.39 25.20 31.00
C VAL A 799 -20.04 25.09 32.38
N HIS A 800 -21.15 24.35 32.50
CA HIS A 800 -21.81 24.09 33.78
C HIS A 800 -20.91 23.29 34.74
N GLU A 801 -20.20 22.26 34.26
CA GLU A 801 -19.25 21.48 35.05
C GLU A 801 -17.96 22.27 35.40
N PHE A 802 -17.51 23.18 34.53
CA PHE A 802 -16.34 24.02 34.80
C PHE A 802 -16.66 25.17 35.75
N LEU A 803 -17.76 25.89 35.52
CA LEU A 803 -18.16 27.07 36.31
C LEU A 803 -18.82 26.70 37.63
N GLU A 804 -19.62 25.62 37.70
CA GLU A 804 -20.31 25.22 38.93
C GLU A 804 -19.60 24.08 39.69
N ASN A 805 -19.05 23.07 38.99
CA ASN A 805 -18.47 21.87 39.63
C ASN A 805 -16.93 21.90 39.79
N LYS A 806 -16.24 23.00 39.44
CA LYS A 806 -14.77 23.20 39.58
C LYS A 806 -13.90 22.09 38.95
N ARG A 807 -14.35 21.42 37.89
CA ARG A 807 -13.49 20.47 37.14
C ARG A 807 -12.39 21.19 36.35
N ASN A 808 -11.28 20.51 36.06
CA ASN A 808 -10.12 21.08 35.39
C ASN A 808 -10.38 21.25 33.88
N ILE A 809 -10.16 22.45 33.32
CA ILE A 809 -10.28 22.76 31.87
C ILE A 809 -9.38 21.88 30.99
N GLN A 810 -8.37 21.24 31.58
CA GLN A 810 -7.51 20.28 30.90
C GLN A 810 -8.17 18.91 30.66
N ALA A 811 -9.37 18.66 31.21
CA ALA A 811 -10.08 17.40 30.99
C ALA A 811 -10.82 17.35 29.64
N PHE A 812 -11.07 18.50 29.01
CA PHE A 812 -11.92 18.62 27.82
C PHE A 812 -11.20 19.35 26.69
N CYS A 813 -11.63 19.10 25.46
CA CYS A 813 -11.13 19.84 24.30
C CYS A 813 -11.67 21.28 24.34
N LEU A 814 -10.77 22.26 24.40
CA LEU A 814 -11.13 23.69 24.45
C LEU A 814 -11.90 24.15 23.21
N SER A 815 -11.71 23.49 22.06
CA SER A 815 -12.35 23.87 20.79
C SER A 815 -13.74 23.26 20.60
N CYS A 816 -14.01 22.04 21.12
CA CYS A 816 -15.26 21.32 20.85
C CYS A 816 -15.91 20.61 22.04
N GLY A 817 -15.34 20.72 23.24
CA GLY A 817 -15.84 20.09 24.47
C GLY A 817 -15.62 18.59 24.61
N SER A 818 -15.17 17.90 23.54
CA SER A 818 -15.07 16.43 23.55
C SER A 818 -13.97 15.88 24.45
N THR A 819 -14.14 14.61 24.83
CA THR A 819 -13.11 13.73 25.39
C THR A 819 -13.00 12.45 24.55
N PRO A 820 -11.83 11.78 24.47
CA PRO A 820 -10.56 12.12 25.11
C PRO A 820 -9.82 13.30 24.42
N VAL A 821 -8.89 13.90 25.15
CA VAL A 821 -7.98 14.94 24.67
C VAL A 821 -6.58 14.39 24.47
N GLU A 822 -5.84 14.95 23.50
CA GLU A 822 -4.54 14.42 23.06
C GLU A 822 -3.40 15.39 23.34
N ILE A 823 -3.56 16.66 22.93
CA ILE A 823 -2.46 17.64 22.98
C ILE A 823 -2.87 18.90 23.72
N ILE A 824 -1.88 19.69 24.11
CA ILE A 824 -2.08 21.00 24.70
C ILE A 824 -2.51 22.00 23.61
N HIS A 825 -3.54 22.80 23.86
CA HIS A 825 -3.89 23.90 22.96
C HIS A 825 -2.72 24.91 22.89
N PRO A 826 -2.17 25.23 21.70
CA PRO A 826 -0.94 26.04 21.60
C PRO A 826 -1.07 27.47 22.12
N LEU A 827 -2.22 28.12 21.86
CA LEU A 827 -2.44 29.54 22.19
C LEU A 827 -3.04 29.78 23.59
N PHE A 828 -4.03 28.98 24.00
CA PHE A 828 -4.80 29.18 25.23
C PHE A 828 -4.63 28.03 26.24
N LYS A 829 -4.90 28.31 27.52
CA LYS A 829 -4.89 27.31 28.59
C LYS A 829 -6.05 26.33 28.41
N GLY A 830 -5.73 25.14 27.91
CA GLY A 830 -6.66 24.04 27.67
C GLY A 830 -5.99 22.94 26.84
N MET A 831 -6.78 21.94 26.44
CA MET A 831 -6.35 20.80 25.61
C MET A 831 -7.10 20.78 24.26
N LEU A 832 -6.60 20.01 23.30
CA LEU A 832 -7.27 19.69 22.02
C LEU A 832 -7.42 18.17 21.89
N CYS A 833 -8.57 17.73 21.37
CA CYS A 833 -8.72 16.36 20.87
C CYS A 833 -8.06 16.21 19.49
N SER A 834 -7.89 14.97 19.02
CA SER A 834 -7.24 14.66 17.74
C SER A 834 -7.86 15.40 16.56
N ASN A 835 -9.19 15.43 16.46
CA ASN A 835 -9.88 16.12 15.37
C ASN A 835 -9.61 17.63 15.37
N CYS A 836 -9.65 18.27 16.55
CA CYS A 836 -9.38 19.70 16.67
C CYS A 836 -7.89 20.02 16.46
N LYS A 837 -6.97 19.11 16.78
CA LYS A 837 -5.55 19.22 16.40
C LYS A 837 -5.39 19.28 14.88
N TYR A 838 -5.99 18.34 14.14
CA TYR A 838 -5.93 18.35 12.68
C TYR A 838 -6.54 19.62 12.08
N ASN A 839 -7.74 20.00 12.54
CA ASN A 839 -8.39 21.23 12.09
C ASN A 839 -7.53 22.47 12.39
N PHE A 840 -6.86 22.51 13.54
CA PHE A 840 -5.96 23.59 13.92
C PHE A 840 -4.73 23.68 13.00
N THR A 841 -4.12 22.53 12.66
CA THR A 841 -3.02 22.46 11.68
C THR A 841 -3.44 22.98 10.29
N GLU A 842 -4.67 22.72 9.88
CA GLU A 842 -5.18 23.10 8.57
C GLU A 842 -5.54 24.58 8.44
N THR A 843 -6.12 25.16 9.49
CA THR A 843 -6.87 26.42 9.37
C THR A 843 -6.24 27.64 10.05
N LEU A 844 -5.31 27.46 11.00
CA LEU A 844 -4.78 28.59 11.77
C LEU A 844 -4.17 29.71 10.90
N TYR A 845 -3.45 29.33 9.84
CA TYR A 845 -2.80 30.28 8.93
C TYR A 845 -3.59 30.49 7.63
N ARG A 846 -4.92 30.33 7.68
CA ARG A 846 -5.81 30.69 6.58
C ARG A 846 -6.34 32.09 6.78
N TYR A 847 -6.24 32.89 5.72
CA TYR A 847 -6.63 34.28 5.72
C TYR A 847 -7.55 34.57 4.54
N ASP A 848 -8.55 35.41 4.77
CA ASP A 848 -9.45 35.91 3.74
C ASP A 848 -8.85 37.13 3.04
N GLU A 849 -9.57 37.65 2.04
CA GLU A 849 -9.11 38.80 1.23
C GLU A 849 -9.01 40.10 2.03
N ASP A 850 -9.72 40.19 3.15
CA ASP A 850 -9.62 41.29 4.11
C ASP A 850 -8.34 41.23 4.96
N GLY A 851 -7.53 40.18 4.79
CA GLY A 851 -6.27 39.98 5.50
C GLY A 851 -6.42 39.39 6.90
N TYR A 852 -7.64 39.13 7.38
CA TYR A 852 -7.91 38.48 8.68
C TYR A 852 -8.01 36.97 8.55
N GLN A 853 -7.87 36.27 9.69
CA GLN A 853 -8.04 34.82 9.74
C GLN A 853 -9.47 34.43 9.35
N SER A 854 -9.59 33.49 8.42
CA SER A 854 -10.87 32.97 7.92
C SER A 854 -11.70 32.24 8.99
N TYR A 855 -11.05 31.81 10.08
CA TYR A 855 -11.66 31.02 11.15
C TYR A 855 -11.23 31.54 12.52
N CYS A 856 -12.05 31.26 13.53
CA CYS A 856 -11.77 31.62 14.92
C CYS A 856 -10.40 31.09 15.38
N THR A 857 -9.61 31.96 16.02
CA THR A 857 -8.30 31.64 16.59
C THR A 857 -8.32 30.54 17.66
N VAL A 858 -9.48 30.28 18.28
CA VAL A 858 -9.63 29.30 19.38
C VAL A 858 -10.08 27.93 18.87
N CYS A 859 -11.21 27.89 18.15
CA CYS A 859 -11.79 26.62 17.71
C CYS A 859 -11.49 26.27 16.25
N CYS A 860 -10.85 27.18 15.51
CA CYS A 860 -10.58 26.99 14.09
C CYS A 860 -11.87 26.72 13.29
N SER A 861 -12.96 27.36 13.71
CA SER A 861 -14.31 27.23 13.16
C SER A 861 -15.08 28.55 13.38
N GLY A 862 -16.41 28.52 13.26
CA GLY A 862 -17.31 29.65 13.51
C GLY A 862 -17.76 30.33 12.23
N MET A 863 -19.07 30.54 12.11
CA MET A 863 -19.69 31.22 10.95
C MET A 863 -19.71 32.75 11.10
N GLU A 864 -19.81 33.25 12.33
CA GLU A 864 -19.75 34.67 12.65
C GLU A 864 -18.59 34.90 13.62
N VAL A 865 -17.71 35.84 13.26
CA VAL A 865 -16.50 36.18 14.01
C VAL A 865 -16.39 37.69 14.23
N ILE A 866 -15.74 38.08 15.32
CA ILE A 866 -15.30 39.46 15.57
C ILE A 866 -13.80 39.57 15.29
N LEU A 867 -13.40 40.63 14.58
CA LEU A 867 -12.02 40.89 14.17
C LEU A 867 -11.29 41.71 15.23
N CYS A 868 -10.00 41.45 15.42
CA CYS A 868 -9.15 42.25 16.30
C CYS A 868 -8.83 43.61 15.64
N GLY A 869 -9.15 44.71 16.31
CA GLY A 869 -8.84 46.08 15.87
C GLY A 869 -7.44 46.57 16.22
N HIS A 870 -6.61 45.75 16.89
CA HIS A 870 -5.21 46.11 17.17
C HIS A 870 -4.36 46.02 15.89
N ASP A 871 -3.59 47.07 15.59
CA ASP A 871 -2.66 47.15 14.46
C ASP A 871 -1.78 45.90 14.32
N ASN A 872 -1.59 45.44 13.07
CA ASN A 872 -0.83 44.24 12.70
C ASN A 872 -1.36 42.90 13.26
N CYS A 873 -2.50 42.88 13.95
CA CYS A 873 -3.15 41.65 14.38
C CYS A 873 -4.24 41.23 13.38
N CYS A 874 -4.14 40.01 12.86
CA CYS A 874 -5.07 39.46 11.88
C CYS A 874 -5.99 38.38 12.49
N ARG A 875 -6.22 38.40 13.80
CA ARG A 875 -6.92 37.33 14.52
C ARG A 875 -8.43 37.59 14.63
N SER A 876 -9.22 36.52 14.67
CA SER A 876 -10.69 36.57 14.73
C SER A 876 -11.24 35.57 15.76
N TYR A 877 -12.40 35.88 16.37
CA TYR A 877 -13.00 35.06 17.44
C TYR A 877 -14.49 34.87 17.20
N CYS A 878 -14.99 33.63 17.26
CA CYS A 878 -16.40 33.34 16.99
C CYS A 878 -17.32 33.60 18.19
N VAL A 879 -18.62 33.77 17.88
CA VAL A 879 -19.72 33.88 18.85
C VAL A 879 -19.62 32.80 19.92
N ASP A 880 -19.57 31.53 19.49
CA ASP A 880 -19.59 30.38 20.40
C ASP A 880 -18.41 30.42 21.39
N CYS A 881 -17.17 30.64 20.91
CA CYS A 881 -16.03 30.67 21.81
C CYS A 881 -16.09 31.82 22.82
N LEU A 882 -16.59 32.98 22.42
CA LEU A 882 -16.72 34.13 23.31
C LEU A 882 -17.82 33.88 24.34
N ASP A 883 -19.00 33.44 23.92
CA ASP A 883 -20.14 33.27 24.82
C ASP A 883 -19.98 32.06 25.75
N ILE A 884 -19.33 31.00 25.29
CA ILE A 884 -19.07 29.78 26.08
C ILE A 884 -17.89 29.99 27.04
N LEU A 885 -16.74 30.48 26.55
CA LEU A 885 -15.49 30.50 27.34
C LEU A 885 -15.27 31.79 28.14
N VAL A 886 -15.88 32.89 27.71
CA VAL A 886 -15.78 34.19 28.38
C VAL A 886 -17.07 34.48 29.16
N GLY A 887 -18.23 34.23 28.54
CA GLY A 887 -19.54 34.26 29.19
C GLY A 887 -20.64 34.75 28.26
N GLU A 888 -21.87 34.28 28.48
CA GLU A 888 -23.04 34.54 27.64
C GLU A 888 -23.23 36.04 27.32
N GLY A 889 -23.53 36.35 26.05
CA GLY A 889 -23.72 37.72 25.56
C GLY A 889 -22.44 38.55 25.46
N THR A 890 -21.26 37.92 25.51
CA THR A 890 -19.98 38.62 25.36
C THR A 890 -19.78 39.05 23.92
N PHE A 891 -20.13 38.23 22.93
CA PHE A 891 -20.00 38.56 21.52
C PHE A 891 -20.73 39.86 21.17
N ASP A 892 -22.02 39.96 21.52
CA ASP A 892 -22.84 41.16 21.26
C ASP A 892 -22.31 42.41 21.97
N ARG A 893 -21.76 42.24 23.18
CA ARG A 893 -21.13 43.36 23.89
C ARG A 893 -19.88 43.85 23.17
N LEU A 894 -19.02 42.93 22.70
CA LEU A 894 -17.77 43.26 22.03
C LEU A 894 -17.98 43.82 20.63
N LYS A 895 -19.05 43.41 19.92
CA LYS A 895 -19.44 43.95 18.61
C LYS A 895 -19.63 45.47 18.60
N ASN A 896 -19.97 46.05 19.75
CA ASN A 896 -20.15 47.49 19.94
C ASN A 896 -18.88 48.22 20.44
N VAL A 897 -17.74 47.51 20.55
CA VAL A 897 -16.46 48.07 20.97
C VAL A 897 -15.55 48.18 19.74
N ASP A 898 -15.20 49.41 19.36
CA ASP A 898 -14.33 49.69 18.22
C ASP A 898 -13.24 50.72 18.60
N PRO A 899 -11.94 50.39 18.53
CA PRO A 899 -11.38 49.08 18.19
C PRO A 899 -11.41 48.09 19.37
N TRP A 900 -11.84 46.85 19.12
CA TRP A 900 -11.70 45.77 20.10
C TRP A 900 -10.33 45.10 20.00
N THR A 901 -9.59 45.03 21.11
CA THR A 901 -8.31 44.32 21.20
C THR A 901 -8.51 42.90 21.69
N CYS A 902 -8.03 41.91 20.93
CA CYS A 902 -8.22 40.50 21.29
C CYS A 902 -7.37 40.04 22.48
N TYR A 903 -7.74 38.89 23.06
CA TYR A 903 -7.11 38.34 24.26
C TYR A 903 -5.64 37.92 24.12
N LEU A 904 -5.12 37.74 22.89
CA LEU A 904 -3.69 37.52 22.67
C LEU A 904 -2.90 38.84 22.59
N CYS A 905 -3.56 39.94 22.23
CA CYS A 905 -2.96 41.28 22.17
C CYS A 905 -3.05 42.01 23.52
N ALA A 906 -4.11 41.76 24.29
CA ALA A 906 -4.31 42.29 25.64
C ALA A 906 -4.60 41.15 26.64
N PRO A 907 -3.59 40.35 27.05
CA PRO A 907 -3.77 39.21 27.96
C PRO A 907 -4.44 39.57 29.30
N GLU A 908 -4.25 40.79 29.78
CA GLU A 908 -4.86 41.35 30.99
C GLU A 908 -6.39 41.51 30.87
N SER A 909 -6.93 41.62 29.65
CA SER A 909 -8.36 41.67 29.38
C SER A 909 -9.03 40.29 29.36
N SER A 910 -8.23 39.20 29.41
CA SER A 910 -8.75 37.84 29.42
C SER A 910 -9.56 37.55 30.68
N SER A 911 -10.67 36.83 30.53
CA SER A 911 -11.55 36.50 31.64
C SER A 911 -12.06 35.07 31.55
N ARG A 912 -12.43 34.52 32.72
CA ARG A 912 -12.91 33.15 32.92
C ARG A 912 -12.00 32.06 32.32
N ALA A 913 -12.48 31.28 31.36
CA ALA A 913 -11.85 30.06 30.86
C ALA A 913 -10.85 30.35 29.72
N LEU A 914 -11.10 31.40 28.93
CA LEU A 914 -10.26 31.77 27.79
C LEU A 914 -9.04 32.58 28.23
N LYS A 915 -7.99 31.89 28.70
CA LYS A 915 -6.74 32.52 29.14
C LYS A 915 -5.59 32.20 28.19
N PRO A 916 -4.90 33.20 27.60
CA PRO A 916 -3.72 32.94 26.79
C PRO A 916 -2.61 32.31 27.65
N ARG A 917 -1.75 31.52 27.01
CA ARG A 917 -0.55 30.98 27.67
C ARG A 917 0.55 32.03 27.71
N ASN A 918 1.47 31.96 28.67
CA ASN A 918 2.60 32.90 28.73
C ASN A 918 3.66 32.58 27.67
N ASP A 919 3.75 31.31 27.26
CA ASP A 919 4.71 30.75 26.30
C ASP A 919 4.08 30.43 24.94
N TRP A 920 2.92 31.02 24.63
CA TRP A 920 2.16 30.72 23.41
C TRP A 920 2.97 30.96 22.13
N SER A 921 3.81 32.00 22.11
CA SER A 921 4.60 32.43 20.95
C SER A 921 5.67 31.41 20.55
N ILE A 922 6.15 30.61 21.50
CA ILE A 922 7.08 29.50 21.23
C ILE A 922 6.28 28.25 20.88
N ARG A 923 5.27 27.90 21.69
CA ARG A 923 4.48 26.66 21.52
C ARG A 923 3.79 26.55 20.17
N VAL A 924 3.22 27.64 19.66
CA VAL A 924 2.57 27.61 18.34
C VAL A 924 3.60 27.31 17.24
N GLN A 925 4.84 27.77 17.40
CA GLN A 925 5.89 27.53 16.42
C GLN A 925 6.49 26.13 16.57
N GLU A 926 6.63 25.60 17.79
CA GLU A 926 6.96 24.19 18.04
C GLU A 926 5.90 23.24 17.46
N PHE A 927 4.62 23.60 17.56
CA PHE A 927 3.52 22.83 16.98
C PHE A 927 3.63 22.71 15.46
N PHE A 928 4.18 23.73 14.79
CA PHE A 928 4.40 23.79 13.35
C PHE A 928 5.88 23.60 12.97
N ALA A 929 6.74 23.21 13.90
CA ALA A 929 8.16 23.03 13.64
C ALA A 929 8.34 21.91 12.62
N ASN A 930 9.19 22.16 11.62
CA ASN A 930 9.45 21.21 10.55
C ASN A 930 10.34 20.07 11.08
N ASN A 931 9.75 19.10 11.76
CA ASN A 931 10.42 17.92 12.30
C ASN A 931 10.56 16.84 11.22
N SER A 932 11.21 17.16 10.11
CA SER A 932 11.35 16.23 8.99
C SER A 932 12.21 15.01 9.36
N ALA A 933 11.58 13.99 9.99
CA ALA A 933 11.99 12.58 10.07
C ALA A 933 13.50 12.32 10.33
N MET A 934 14.08 13.08 11.28
CA MET A 934 15.41 12.98 11.93
C MET A 934 16.57 12.32 11.16
N GLU A 935 16.86 12.76 9.92
CA GLU A 935 18.20 12.62 9.31
C GLU A 935 19.09 13.86 9.58
N PHE A 936 18.48 15.02 9.89
CA PHE A 936 19.15 16.31 10.13
C PHE A 936 18.66 16.98 11.42
N GLU A 937 19.49 17.83 12.03
CA GLU A 937 19.09 18.63 13.20
C GLU A 937 18.00 19.65 12.82
N PRO A 938 16.96 19.83 13.65
CA PRO A 938 15.90 20.79 13.36
C PRO A 938 16.46 22.21 13.31
N HIS A 939 16.09 22.97 12.27
CA HIS A 939 16.45 24.37 12.17
C HIS A 939 15.91 25.17 13.36
N ARG A 940 16.63 26.25 13.69
CA ARG A 940 16.23 27.21 14.72
C ARG A 940 14.79 27.68 14.51
N VAL A 941 13.96 27.47 15.53
CA VAL A 941 12.57 27.95 15.58
C VAL A 941 12.54 29.33 16.23
N TYR A 942 11.95 30.31 15.55
CA TYR A 942 11.79 31.67 16.06
C TYR A 942 10.42 31.84 16.73
N PRO A 943 10.32 32.47 17.91
CA PRO A 943 9.02 32.74 18.54
C PRO A 943 8.20 33.75 17.73
N SER A 944 6.87 33.61 17.73
CA SER A 944 5.97 34.62 17.16
C SER A 944 6.18 35.99 17.79
N ILE A 945 6.11 37.05 16.97
CA ILE A 945 6.30 38.43 17.41
C ILE A 945 4.94 39.03 17.79
N PRO A 946 4.81 39.65 18.98
CA PRO A 946 3.62 40.41 19.37
C PRO A 946 3.25 41.47 18.33
N ALA A 947 1.95 41.67 18.07
CA ALA A 947 1.47 42.51 16.96
C ALA A 947 2.06 43.94 16.95
N ASN A 948 2.21 44.57 18.12
CA ASN A 948 2.80 45.90 18.29
C ASN A 948 4.32 45.98 18.00
N GLN A 949 5.03 44.85 17.99
CA GLN A 949 6.47 44.77 17.74
C GLN A 949 6.78 44.31 16.31
N ARG A 950 5.77 43.93 15.54
CA ARG A 950 5.93 43.48 14.15
C ARG A 950 6.40 44.66 13.30
N ARG A 951 7.47 44.45 12.53
CA ARG A 951 8.00 45.42 11.57
C ARG A 951 7.78 44.95 10.13
N PRO A 952 7.81 45.88 9.15
CA PRO A 952 7.79 45.52 7.74
C PRO A 952 8.86 44.47 7.36
N ILE A 953 8.54 43.62 6.38
CA ILE A 953 9.42 42.55 5.90
C ILE A 953 10.41 43.06 4.86
N ARG A 954 11.66 42.56 4.92
CA ARG A 954 12.71 42.81 3.91
C ARG A 954 13.10 41.50 3.23
N VAL A 955 13.06 41.47 1.90
CA VAL A 955 13.17 40.24 1.12
C VAL A 955 14.28 40.34 0.08
N LEU A 956 15.11 39.29 0.01
CA LEU A 956 15.99 39.03 -1.13
C LEU A 956 15.40 37.86 -1.92
N SER A 957 15.09 38.10 -3.19
CA SER A 957 14.60 37.08 -4.13
C SER A 957 15.65 36.78 -5.19
N LEU A 958 16.06 35.53 -5.28
CA LEU A 958 17.01 35.05 -6.27
C LEU A 958 16.27 34.24 -7.34
N PHE A 959 16.58 34.47 -8.61
CA PHE A 959 15.86 33.86 -9.73
C PHE A 959 14.36 34.23 -9.66
N ASP A 960 14.09 35.53 -9.45
CA ASP A 960 12.77 36.06 -9.07
C ASP A 960 11.68 35.79 -10.13
N GLY A 961 12.07 35.59 -11.39
CA GLY A 961 11.15 35.43 -12.51
C GLY A 961 10.20 36.62 -12.59
N ILE A 962 8.91 36.34 -12.69
CA ILE A 962 7.85 37.36 -12.82
C ILE A 962 7.38 37.93 -11.48
N ALA A 963 8.25 37.99 -10.47
CA ALA A 963 7.99 38.55 -9.13
C ALA A 963 6.79 37.92 -8.40
N THR A 964 6.71 36.59 -8.41
CA THR A 964 5.60 35.86 -7.74
C THR A 964 5.64 36.05 -6.22
N GLY A 965 6.84 36.10 -5.63
CA GLY A 965 7.03 36.31 -4.18
C GLY A 965 6.47 37.66 -3.74
N TYR A 966 6.81 38.75 -4.44
CA TYR A 966 6.30 40.08 -4.13
C TYR A 966 4.78 40.17 -4.30
N LEU A 967 4.23 39.62 -5.39
CA LEU A 967 2.78 39.54 -5.62
C LEU A 967 2.07 38.90 -4.41
N VAL A 968 2.54 37.74 -3.96
CA VAL A 968 1.93 37.02 -2.84
C VAL A 968 2.07 37.78 -1.52
N LEU A 969 3.23 38.40 -1.26
CA LEU A 969 3.40 39.20 -0.03
C LEU A 969 2.40 40.35 0.02
N ARG A 970 2.18 41.03 -1.11
CA ARG A 970 1.18 42.07 -1.23
C ARG A 970 -0.24 41.52 -1.09
N ASP A 971 -0.57 40.41 -1.73
CA ASP A 971 -1.91 39.80 -1.67
C ASP A 971 -2.24 39.26 -0.25
N LEU A 972 -1.22 38.86 0.51
CA LEU A 972 -1.37 38.55 1.94
C LEU A 972 -1.44 39.82 2.80
N GLY A 973 -1.18 41.01 2.27
CA GLY A 973 -1.25 42.28 2.99
C GLY A 973 -0.01 42.61 3.82
N PHE A 974 1.17 42.06 3.50
CA PHE A 974 2.40 42.42 4.20
C PHE A 974 2.88 43.83 3.85
N LYS A 975 3.32 44.58 4.86
CA LYS A 975 4.15 45.78 4.66
C LYS A 975 5.54 45.35 4.20
N VAL A 976 5.86 45.55 2.93
CA VAL A 976 7.18 45.25 2.37
C VAL A 976 8.05 46.50 2.39
N GLU A 977 9.05 46.54 3.28
CA GLU A 977 10.00 47.67 3.34
C GLU A 977 10.94 47.67 2.15
N LYS A 978 11.44 46.49 1.80
CA LYS A 978 12.42 46.32 0.73
C LYS A 978 12.28 44.96 0.07
N TYR A 979 12.24 44.95 -1.25
CA TYR A 979 12.31 43.74 -2.06
C TYR A 979 13.43 43.90 -3.08
N VAL A 980 14.52 43.15 -2.92
CA VAL A 980 15.66 43.12 -3.83
C VAL A 980 15.58 41.83 -4.65
N ALA A 981 15.66 41.94 -5.97
CA ALA A 981 15.48 40.81 -6.87
C ALA A 981 16.66 40.65 -7.84
N SER A 982 17.24 39.45 -7.91
CA SER A 982 18.20 39.09 -8.95
C SER A 982 17.52 38.24 -10.02
N GLU A 983 17.49 38.75 -11.25
CA GLU A 983 16.95 38.09 -12.43
C GLU A 983 17.73 38.56 -13.66
N VAL A 984 17.91 37.66 -14.64
CA VAL A 984 18.66 37.93 -15.88
C VAL A 984 17.78 37.83 -17.13
N ASP A 985 16.58 37.25 -17.01
CA ASP A 985 15.58 37.17 -18.08
C ASP A 985 14.87 38.52 -18.25
N GLU A 986 15.19 39.24 -19.35
CA GLU A 986 14.69 40.61 -19.60
C GLU A 986 13.16 40.69 -19.67
N GLU A 987 12.50 39.65 -20.18
CA GLU A 987 11.04 39.56 -20.18
C GLU A 987 10.47 39.51 -18.76
N SER A 988 11.06 38.70 -17.90
CA SER A 988 10.67 38.57 -16.49
C SER A 988 10.85 39.88 -15.72
N ILE A 989 12.00 40.55 -15.89
CA ILE A 989 12.29 41.88 -15.30
C ILE A 989 11.28 42.93 -15.80
N THR A 990 10.93 42.89 -17.08
CA THR A 990 9.97 43.83 -17.64
C THR A 990 8.59 43.67 -17.02
N ILE A 991 8.13 42.42 -16.82
CA ILE A 991 6.84 42.12 -16.19
C ILE A 991 6.84 42.59 -14.74
N SER A 992 7.88 42.28 -13.96
CA SER A 992 7.97 42.68 -12.55
C SER A 992 7.99 44.20 -12.38
N MET A 993 8.73 44.93 -13.22
CA MET A 993 8.82 46.39 -13.14
C MET A 993 7.48 47.08 -13.43
N VAL A 994 6.71 46.58 -14.41
CA VAL A 994 5.43 47.18 -14.81
C VAL A 994 4.33 46.89 -13.80
N ASN A 995 4.25 45.66 -13.27
CA ASN A 995 3.15 45.28 -12.36
C ASN A 995 3.30 45.80 -10.92
N HIS A 996 4.51 46.19 -10.53
CA HIS A 996 4.83 46.54 -9.14
C HIS A 996 5.38 47.96 -8.99
N ASP A 997 5.10 48.85 -9.95
CA ASP A 997 5.38 50.29 -9.91
C ASP A 997 6.82 50.66 -9.50
N GLY A 998 7.80 49.84 -9.89
CA GLY A 998 9.21 50.05 -9.52
C GLY A 998 9.54 49.83 -8.03
N LYS A 999 8.66 49.22 -7.24
CA LYS A 999 8.90 48.88 -5.82
C LYS A 999 9.92 47.76 -5.62
N ILE A 1000 10.30 47.07 -6.69
CA ILE A 1000 11.31 46.01 -6.69
C ILE A 1000 12.66 46.60 -7.12
N THR A 1001 13.68 46.47 -6.27
CA THR A 1001 15.05 46.84 -6.60
C THR A 1001 15.70 45.68 -7.36
N HIS A 1002 15.79 45.78 -8.69
CA HIS A 1002 16.50 44.79 -9.49
C HIS A 1002 18.02 44.95 -9.38
N VAL A 1003 18.73 43.85 -9.18
CA VAL A 1003 20.20 43.78 -9.10
C VAL A 1003 20.77 42.87 -10.17
N GLU A 1004 22.09 42.90 -10.34
CA GLU A 1004 22.80 42.09 -11.34
C GLU A 1004 22.64 40.58 -11.10
N ASP A 1005 23.19 39.81 -12.04
CA ASP A 1005 23.31 38.36 -12.00
C ASP A 1005 23.80 37.88 -10.61
N VAL A 1006 23.10 36.88 -10.06
CA VAL A 1006 23.34 36.33 -8.72
C VAL A 1006 24.81 35.96 -8.47
N LYS A 1007 25.56 35.56 -9.50
CA LYS A 1007 26.99 35.23 -9.40
C LYS A 1007 27.86 36.42 -8.97
N ASN A 1008 27.40 37.65 -9.22
CA ASN A 1008 28.14 38.87 -8.90
C ASN A 1008 27.76 39.45 -7.52
N ILE A 1009 26.79 38.84 -6.83
CA ILE A 1009 26.34 39.32 -5.51
C ILE A 1009 27.35 38.90 -4.44
N THR A 1010 28.00 39.88 -3.81
CA THR A 1010 29.01 39.67 -2.77
C THR A 1010 28.44 40.00 -1.39
N LYS A 1011 29.16 39.64 -0.33
CA LYS A 1011 28.79 40.02 1.04
C LYS A 1011 28.65 41.54 1.22
N GLN A 1012 29.51 42.33 0.58
CA GLN A 1012 29.43 43.80 0.62
C GLN A 1012 28.12 44.33 0.01
N HIS A 1013 27.62 43.66 -1.03
CA HIS A 1013 26.31 43.99 -1.60
C HIS A 1013 25.18 43.71 -0.60
N ILE A 1014 25.19 42.55 0.06
CA ILE A 1014 24.21 42.20 1.10
C ILE A 1014 24.26 43.21 2.25
N ASP A 1015 25.46 43.51 2.77
CA ASP A 1015 25.65 44.47 3.87
C ASP A 1015 25.13 45.88 3.49
N LYS A 1016 25.29 46.29 2.22
CA LYS A 1016 24.82 47.59 1.69
C LYS A 1016 23.31 47.63 1.49
N TRP A 1017 22.72 46.56 0.96
CA TRP A 1017 21.27 46.51 0.70
C TRP A 1017 20.47 46.32 1.98
N GLY A 1018 21.14 45.87 3.03
CA GLY A 1018 20.63 45.80 4.40
C GLY A 1018 20.45 44.36 4.85
N PRO A 1019 20.25 44.15 6.16
CA PRO A 1019 19.86 42.83 6.62
C PRO A 1019 18.49 42.49 6.03
N PHE A 1020 18.35 41.25 5.58
CA PHE A 1020 17.11 40.71 5.02
C PHE A 1020 16.48 39.76 6.03
N ASP A 1021 15.17 39.62 5.96
CA ASP A 1021 14.38 38.79 6.87
C ASP A 1021 13.88 37.51 6.17
N LEU A 1022 13.80 37.55 4.84
CA LEU A 1022 13.39 36.43 4.01
C LEU A 1022 14.28 36.31 2.77
N LEU A 1023 14.85 35.12 2.56
CA LEU A 1023 15.53 34.74 1.31
C LEU A 1023 14.66 33.74 0.54
N VAL A 1024 14.28 34.05 -0.70
CA VAL A 1024 13.53 33.10 -1.55
C VAL A 1024 14.23 32.87 -2.88
N GLY A 1025 14.06 31.68 -3.46
CA GLY A 1025 14.51 31.45 -4.84
C GLY A 1025 14.23 30.06 -5.39
N GLY A 1026 14.11 29.99 -6.72
CA GLY A 1026 13.92 28.75 -7.47
C GLY A 1026 14.89 28.70 -8.65
N SER A 1027 16.01 28.01 -8.49
CA SER A 1027 17.02 27.98 -9.55
C SER A 1027 16.52 27.18 -10.78
N PRO A 1028 17.00 27.49 -11.99
CA PRO A 1028 16.52 26.82 -13.20
C PRO A 1028 16.63 25.29 -13.14
N CYS A 1029 15.51 24.61 -13.33
CA CYS A 1029 15.41 23.16 -13.19
C CYS A 1029 15.87 22.35 -14.42
N ASN A 1030 16.25 23.02 -15.52
CA ASN A 1030 16.50 22.37 -16.81
C ASN A 1030 17.60 21.29 -16.74
N ASP A 1031 18.69 21.56 -16.02
CA ASP A 1031 19.80 20.61 -15.85
C ASP A 1031 19.61 19.65 -14.67
N LEU A 1032 18.58 19.86 -13.85
CA LEU A 1032 18.23 18.99 -12.73
C LEU A 1032 17.16 17.96 -13.12
N SER A 1033 16.30 18.32 -14.07
CA SER A 1033 15.13 17.52 -14.40
C SER A 1033 15.46 16.28 -15.23
N ILE A 1034 14.97 15.10 -14.80
CA ILE A 1034 15.14 13.83 -15.51
C ILE A 1034 14.46 13.81 -16.89
N VAL A 1035 13.46 14.68 -17.09
CA VAL A 1035 12.74 14.80 -18.37
C VAL A 1035 13.57 15.51 -19.45
N ASN A 1036 14.71 16.11 -19.08
CA ASN A 1036 15.68 16.64 -20.01
C ASN A 1036 16.79 15.59 -20.29
N PRO A 1037 16.86 15.03 -21.52
CA PRO A 1037 17.95 14.11 -21.89
C PRO A 1037 19.32 14.77 -21.96
N ALA A 1038 19.37 16.09 -22.20
CA ALA A 1038 20.60 16.88 -22.32
C ALA A 1038 21.04 17.52 -20.98
N ARG A 1039 20.46 17.06 -19.86
CA ARG A 1039 20.75 17.59 -18.52
C ARG A 1039 22.22 17.40 -18.14
N LYS A 1040 22.78 18.39 -17.46
CA LYS A 1040 24.16 18.35 -16.96
C LYS A 1040 24.29 17.99 -15.46
N GLY A 1041 23.18 17.93 -14.72
CA GLY A 1041 23.16 17.62 -13.30
C GLY A 1041 23.41 18.84 -12.40
N LEU A 1042 23.61 18.60 -11.10
CA LEU A 1042 23.71 19.65 -10.08
C LEU A 1042 25.00 20.48 -10.18
N PHE A 1043 26.11 19.87 -10.58
CA PHE A 1043 27.44 20.49 -10.55
C PHE A 1043 27.84 21.20 -11.86
N GLU A 1044 27.00 21.11 -12.90
CA GLU A 1044 27.28 21.66 -14.21
C GLU A 1044 26.07 22.45 -14.76
N GLY A 1045 26.28 23.16 -15.88
CA GLY A 1045 25.21 23.87 -16.57
C GLY A 1045 24.53 24.94 -15.72
N THR A 1046 23.21 24.88 -15.66
CA THR A 1046 22.34 25.72 -14.83
C THR A 1046 22.11 25.14 -13.44
N GLY A 1047 22.41 23.85 -13.22
CA GLY A 1047 22.29 23.21 -11.90
C GLY A 1047 23.17 23.87 -10.84
N ARG A 1048 24.36 24.37 -11.24
CA ARG A 1048 25.29 25.08 -10.35
C ARG A 1048 24.71 26.34 -9.71
N LEU A 1049 23.64 26.91 -10.26
CA LEU A 1049 22.98 28.09 -9.70
C LEU A 1049 22.34 27.81 -8.34
N PHE A 1050 22.07 26.54 -8.01
CA PHE A 1050 21.75 26.14 -6.63
C PHE A 1050 22.85 26.57 -5.64
N PHE A 1051 24.13 26.43 -6.01
CA PHE A 1051 25.23 26.81 -5.12
C PHE A 1051 25.34 28.31 -4.89
N GLU A 1052 24.85 29.14 -5.81
CA GLU A 1052 24.76 30.59 -5.58
C GLU A 1052 23.68 30.93 -4.56
N TYR A 1053 22.53 30.23 -4.60
CA TYR A 1053 21.52 30.33 -3.54
C TYR A 1053 22.10 29.91 -2.19
N TYR A 1054 22.74 28.74 -2.12
CA TYR A 1054 23.36 28.21 -0.90
C TYR A 1054 24.45 29.15 -0.34
N ARG A 1055 25.29 29.70 -1.22
CA ARG A 1055 26.33 30.67 -0.85
C ARG A 1055 25.73 31.91 -0.20
N LEU A 1056 24.69 32.49 -0.79
CA LEU A 1056 24.05 33.69 -0.26
C LEU A 1056 23.25 33.39 1.01
N LEU A 1057 22.59 32.23 1.10
CA LEU A 1057 21.95 31.77 2.33
C LEU A 1057 22.95 31.75 3.50
N ASN A 1058 24.14 31.17 3.30
CA ASN A 1058 25.16 31.13 4.35
C ASN A 1058 25.76 32.49 4.71
N VAL A 1059 25.80 33.43 3.75
CA VAL A 1059 26.22 34.81 4.03
C VAL A 1059 25.19 35.55 4.89
N MET A 1060 23.90 35.24 4.70
CA MET A 1060 22.78 35.91 5.35
C MET A 1060 22.32 35.25 6.65
N LYS A 1061 22.65 33.96 6.86
CA LYS A 1061 22.30 33.23 8.09
C LYS A 1061 22.77 34.04 9.31
N PRO A 1062 21.87 34.41 10.23
CA PRO A 1062 22.23 35.14 11.43
C PRO A 1062 23.08 34.26 12.35
N LYS A 1063 23.83 34.90 13.26
CA LYS A 1063 24.56 34.18 14.31
C LYS A 1063 23.56 33.52 15.28
N GLU A 1064 24.00 32.48 15.98
CA GLU A 1064 23.13 31.71 16.89
C GLU A 1064 22.49 32.56 17.99
N ASP A 1065 23.20 33.59 18.47
CA ASP A 1065 22.78 34.51 19.52
C ASP A 1065 21.88 35.66 19.03
N ASP A 1066 21.76 35.86 17.72
CA ASP A 1066 20.96 36.95 17.15
C ASP A 1066 19.46 36.62 17.23
N PRO A 1067 18.63 37.35 18.02
CA PRO A 1067 17.22 37.01 18.20
C PRO A 1067 16.35 37.30 16.97
N GLN A 1068 16.87 37.95 15.94
CA GLN A 1068 16.08 38.38 14.78
C GLN A 1068 15.62 37.17 13.94
N PRO A 1069 14.30 37.05 13.66
CA PRO A 1069 13.79 36.02 12.77
C PRO A 1069 14.35 36.16 11.36
N PHE A 1070 14.87 35.05 10.82
CA PHE A 1070 15.34 34.94 9.45
C PHE A 1070 14.76 33.68 8.81
N PHE A 1071 14.07 33.87 7.69
CA PHE A 1071 13.41 32.79 6.96
C PHE A 1071 14.03 32.61 5.58
N TRP A 1072 13.95 31.39 5.06
CA TRP A 1072 14.38 31.10 3.72
C TRP A 1072 13.54 30.00 3.07
N LEU A 1073 13.42 30.06 1.75
CA LEU A 1073 12.65 29.13 0.94
C LEU A 1073 13.33 28.88 -0.42
N PHE A 1074 13.72 27.64 -0.66
CA PHE A 1074 14.25 27.18 -1.93
C PHE A 1074 13.27 26.22 -2.61
N GLU A 1075 13.00 26.41 -3.90
CA GLU A 1075 12.09 25.57 -4.68
C GLU A 1075 12.81 24.86 -5.84
N ASN A 1076 12.39 23.63 -6.13
CA ASN A 1076 12.73 22.98 -7.40
C ASN A 1076 11.77 21.83 -7.81
N VAL A 1077 11.98 21.29 -9.01
CA VAL A 1077 11.12 20.25 -9.60
C VAL A 1077 11.23 18.89 -8.90
N VAL A 1078 10.10 18.17 -8.81
CA VAL A 1078 10.06 16.82 -8.22
C VAL A 1078 10.82 15.79 -9.07
N PHE A 1079 10.72 15.93 -10.39
CA PHE A 1079 11.35 15.05 -11.35
C PHE A 1079 12.85 15.35 -11.51
N MET A 1080 13.61 15.26 -10.42
CA MET A 1080 15.08 15.31 -10.39
C MET A 1080 15.67 13.94 -10.01
N GLN A 1081 16.96 13.72 -10.28
CA GLN A 1081 17.61 12.46 -9.87
C GLN A 1081 17.63 12.33 -8.34
N THR A 1082 17.41 11.13 -7.81
CA THR A 1082 17.42 10.87 -6.36
C THR A 1082 18.71 11.34 -5.69
N GLN A 1083 19.86 11.17 -6.35
CA GLN A 1083 21.15 11.65 -5.85
C GLN A 1083 21.21 13.18 -5.75
N VAL A 1084 20.70 13.89 -6.77
CA VAL A 1084 20.64 15.36 -6.78
C VAL A 1084 19.74 15.89 -5.66
N LYS A 1085 18.58 15.25 -5.45
CA LYS A 1085 17.70 15.57 -4.32
C LYS A 1085 18.44 15.41 -2.99
N ALA A 1086 19.09 14.26 -2.79
CA ALA A 1086 19.84 13.97 -1.57
C ALA A 1086 20.99 14.99 -1.36
N ASP A 1087 21.69 15.40 -2.41
CA ASP A 1087 22.74 16.40 -2.32
C ASP A 1087 22.18 17.77 -1.92
N ILE A 1088 21.06 18.21 -2.53
CA ILE A 1088 20.38 19.45 -2.12
C ILE A 1088 19.96 19.38 -0.65
N CYS A 1089 19.39 18.25 -0.19
CA CYS A 1089 19.04 18.06 1.22
C CYS A 1089 20.26 18.20 2.14
N ARG A 1090 21.41 17.62 1.76
CA ARG A 1090 22.65 17.71 2.55
C ARG A 1090 23.18 19.13 2.64
N PHE A 1091 23.21 19.87 1.53
CA PHE A 1091 23.67 21.26 1.53
C PHE A 1091 22.74 22.18 2.32
N LEU A 1092 21.43 21.98 2.21
CA LEU A 1092 20.44 22.79 2.91
C LEU A 1092 20.14 22.32 4.34
N GLU A 1093 20.69 21.16 4.74
CA GLU A 1093 20.52 20.52 6.05
C GLU A 1093 19.05 20.29 6.42
N CYS A 1094 18.19 20.03 5.43
CA CYS A 1094 16.79 19.68 5.64
C CYS A 1094 16.19 18.92 4.46
N ASN A 1095 15.09 18.23 4.72
CA ASN A 1095 14.32 17.54 3.70
C ASN A 1095 13.26 18.46 3.07
N PRO A 1096 12.94 18.28 1.77
CA PRO A 1096 11.93 19.09 1.12
C PRO A 1096 10.53 18.65 1.52
N VAL A 1097 9.61 19.62 1.56
CA VAL A 1097 8.17 19.38 1.53
C VAL A 1097 7.71 19.27 0.08
N LEU A 1098 6.93 18.23 -0.21
CA LEU A 1098 6.29 18.05 -1.51
C LEU A 1098 4.93 18.75 -1.53
N VAL A 1099 4.75 19.73 -2.42
CA VAL A 1099 3.46 20.42 -2.59
C VAL A 1099 3.06 20.38 -4.07
N ASP A 1100 1.85 19.87 -4.35
CA ASP A 1100 1.26 19.88 -5.69
C ASP A 1100 0.13 20.91 -5.77
N ALA A 1101 0.26 21.81 -6.74
CA ALA A 1101 -0.74 22.83 -7.03
C ALA A 1101 -2.10 22.25 -7.44
N VAL A 1102 -2.21 20.97 -7.83
CA VAL A 1102 -3.49 20.37 -8.22
C VAL A 1102 -4.56 20.45 -7.12
N LYS A 1103 -4.14 20.52 -5.86
CA LYS A 1103 -5.03 20.67 -4.70
C LYS A 1103 -5.69 22.05 -4.61
N VAL A 1104 -5.13 23.07 -5.28
CA VAL A 1104 -5.54 24.48 -5.21
C VAL A 1104 -5.61 25.17 -6.58
N SER A 1105 -5.48 24.40 -7.66
CA SER A 1105 -5.49 24.88 -9.04
C SER A 1105 -5.92 23.75 -9.97
N PRO A 1106 -6.30 24.02 -11.24
CA PRO A 1106 -6.71 22.97 -12.15
C PRO A 1106 -5.52 22.30 -12.86
N ALA A 1107 -4.28 22.50 -12.39
CA ALA A 1107 -3.08 21.95 -13.04
C ALA A 1107 -2.20 21.15 -12.07
N HIS A 1108 -1.72 19.99 -12.51
CA HIS A 1108 -0.65 19.28 -11.81
C HIS A 1108 0.64 20.10 -11.85
N ARG A 1109 1.23 20.39 -10.70
CA ARG A 1109 2.51 21.09 -10.59
C ARG A 1109 3.18 20.75 -9.26
N ALA A 1110 3.48 19.47 -9.06
CA ALA A 1110 4.24 18.99 -7.90
C ALA A 1110 5.65 19.61 -7.88
N ARG A 1111 6.05 20.17 -6.73
CA ARG A 1111 7.35 20.80 -6.46
C ARG A 1111 7.87 20.45 -5.07
N TYR A 1112 9.20 20.43 -4.96
CA TYR A 1112 9.90 20.33 -3.69
C TYR A 1112 10.22 21.72 -3.16
N PHE A 1113 9.97 21.93 -1.87
CA PHE A 1113 10.26 23.16 -1.15
C PHE A 1113 11.12 22.87 0.07
N TRP A 1114 12.32 23.42 0.11
CA TRP A 1114 13.21 23.40 1.28
C TRP A 1114 13.12 24.75 1.98
N GLY A 1115 13.15 24.77 3.29
CA GLY A 1115 13.08 26.02 4.04
C GLY A 1115 12.80 25.82 5.51
N ASN A 1116 12.82 26.93 6.24
CA ASN A 1116 12.55 26.99 7.67
C ASN A 1116 11.27 27.79 7.99
N ILE A 1117 10.38 27.99 7.03
CA ILE A 1117 9.10 28.66 7.29
C ILE A 1117 8.22 27.73 8.14
N PRO A 1118 7.60 28.21 9.23
CA PRO A 1118 6.80 27.36 10.09
C PRO A 1118 5.62 26.72 9.36
N GLY A 1119 5.39 25.43 9.58
CA GLY A 1119 4.21 24.73 9.08
C GLY A 1119 4.19 24.52 7.58
N MET A 1120 5.34 24.51 6.89
CA MET A 1120 5.41 24.21 5.46
C MET A 1120 4.79 22.85 5.10
N ASN A 1121 4.87 21.87 6.01
CA ASN A 1121 4.32 20.52 5.89
C ASN A 1121 2.80 20.44 6.13
N ARG A 1122 2.15 21.53 6.52
CA ARG A 1122 0.70 21.53 6.81
C ARG A 1122 -0.11 21.22 5.53
N PRO A 1123 -1.28 20.57 5.65
CA PRO A 1123 -2.10 20.24 4.49
C PRO A 1123 -2.47 21.49 3.69
N ILE A 1124 -2.23 21.44 2.38
CA ILE A 1124 -2.71 22.47 1.45
C ILE A 1124 -4.15 22.17 1.06
N ILE A 1125 -5.02 23.14 1.28
CA ILE A 1125 -6.46 23.05 1.03
C ILE A 1125 -6.87 24.28 0.22
N ALA A 1126 -7.80 24.10 -0.71
CA ALA A 1126 -8.35 25.17 -1.53
C ALA A 1126 -9.11 26.22 -0.70
N SER A 1127 -8.86 27.49 -0.98
CA SER A 1127 -9.72 28.61 -0.59
C SER A 1127 -10.93 28.68 -1.54
N GLN A 1128 -11.99 29.38 -1.14
CA GLN A 1128 -13.16 29.64 -1.99
C GLN A 1128 -12.79 30.34 -3.31
N ASN A 1129 -11.72 31.14 -3.31
CA ASN A 1129 -11.28 31.88 -4.49
C ASN A 1129 -10.39 31.06 -5.44
N ASP A 1130 -9.90 29.91 -4.98
CA ASP A 1130 -9.06 29.04 -5.79
C ASP A 1130 -9.91 28.33 -6.86
N LYS A 1131 -9.44 28.36 -8.11
CA LYS A 1131 -10.14 27.70 -9.22
C LYS A 1131 -9.66 26.27 -9.33
N LEU A 1132 -10.55 25.30 -9.09
CA LEU A 1132 -10.17 23.89 -9.02
C LEU A 1132 -10.41 23.16 -10.33
N ARG A 1133 -11.37 23.57 -11.13
CA ARG A 1133 -11.68 22.95 -12.42
C ARG A 1133 -11.22 23.86 -13.54
N LEU A 1134 -10.68 23.27 -14.61
CA LEU A 1134 -10.21 24.00 -15.79
C LEU A 1134 -11.30 24.92 -16.34
N GLN A 1135 -12.56 24.47 -16.32
CA GLN A 1135 -13.71 25.23 -16.79
C GLN A 1135 -13.87 26.59 -16.10
N GLU A 1136 -13.49 26.70 -14.82
CA GLU A 1136 -13.58 27.94 -14.04
C GLU A 1136 -12.53 28.98 -14.46
N CYS A 1137 -11.48 28.53 -15.15
CA CYS A 1137 -10.43 29.40 -15.69
C CYS A 1137 -10.72 29.87 -17.12
N LEU A 1138 -11.62 29.22 -17.85
CA LEU A 1138 -11.85 29.49 -19.26
C LEU A 1138 -12.63 30.79 -19.51
N GLU A 1139 -12.43 31.40 -20.67
CA GLU A 1139 -13.26 32.52 -21.11
C GLU A 1139 -14.66 32.03 -21.60
N PRO A 1140 -15.71 32.88 -21.55
CA PRO A 1140 -17.05 32.50 -21.97
C PRO A 1140 -17.12 31.92 -23.38
N GLY A 1141 -17.96 30.88 -23.57
CA GLY A 1141 -18.13 30.20 -24.86
C GLY A 1141 -17.10 29.10 -25.15
N ARG A 1142 -16.24 28.77 -24.19
CA ARG A 1142 -15.23 27.71 -24.27
C ARG A 1142 -15.53 26.61 -23.26
N THR A 1143 -15.38 25.36 -23.67
CA THR A 1143 -15.72 24.19 -22.85
C THR A 1143 -14.49 23.32 -22.61
N ALA A 1144 -14.19 23.04 -21.35
CA ALA A 1144 -13.11 22.16 -20.94
C ALA A 1144 -13.45 20.70 -21.27
N LYS A 1145 -12.51 19.97 -21.87
CA LYS A 1145 -12.61 18.51 -22.08
C LYS A 1145 -12.10 17.71 -20.88
N TYR A 1146 -11.33 18.35 -20.00
CA TYR A 1146 -10.72 17.76 -18.82
C TYR A 1146 -10.98 18.65 -17.61
N GLU A 1147 -11.18 18.06 -16.44
CA GLU A 1147 -11.32 18.84 -15.20
C GLU A 1147 -9.99 19.42 -14.73
N LYS A 1148 -8.90 18.65 -14.88
CA LYS A 1148 -7.53 19.02 -14.52
C LYS A 1148 -6.62 18.82 -15.73
N VAL A 1149 -5.58 19.64 -15.85
CA VAL A 1149 -4.56 19.52 -16.89
C VAL A 1149 -3.23 19.04 -16.33
N ARG A 1150 -2.42 18.40 -17.18
CA ARG A 1150 -1.04 18.05 -16.86
C ARG A 1150 -0.17 19.29 -16.63
N THR A 1151 1.04 19.06 -16.12
CA THR A 1151 2.02 20.11 -15.84
C THR A 1151 2.30 20.97 -17.06
N ILE A 1152 1.89 22.23 -16.98
CA ILE A 1152 2.20 23.22 -18.00
C ILE A 1152 3.63 23.73 -17.80
N THR A 1153 4.41 23.66 -18.88
CA THR A 1153 5.84 24.01 -18.92
C THR A 1153 6.09 25.13 -19.94
N THR A 1154 7.36 25.48 -20.10
CA THR A 1154 7.83 26.41 -21.14
C THR A 1154 7.63 25.89 -22.58
N ARG A 1155 7.34 24.59 -22.77
CA ARG A 1155 7.15 23.96 -24.08
C ARG A 1155 5.69 24.05 -24.54
N PRO A 1156 5.40 24.51 -25.78
CA PRO A 1156 4.04 24.59 -26.33
C PRO A 1156 3.24 23.28 -26.25
N ASN A 1157 3.91 22.14 -26.45
CA ASN A 1157 3.26 20.82 -26.41
C ASN A 1157 2.69 20.47 -25.04
N SER A 1158 3.22 21.04 -23.95
CA SER A 1158 2.71 20.79 -22.59
C SER A 1158 1.29 21.34 -22.35
N LEU A 1159 0.75 22.14 -23.27
CA LEU A 1159 -0.64 22.58 -23.22
C LEU A 1159 -1.60 21.50 -23.75
N LYS A 1160 -1.09 20.46 -24.43
CA LYS A 1160 -1.87 19.34 -24.94
C LYS A 1160 -1.91 18.17 -23.94
N GLN A 1161 -2.87 17.27 -24.11
CA GLN A 1161 -3.17 16.15 -23.24
C GLN A 1161 -3.09 14.81 -23.99
N GLY A 1162 -3.10 13.69 -23.25
CA GLY A 1162 -2.98 12.33 -23.79
C GLY A 1162 -1.53 11.83 -23.89
N THR A 1163 -1.32 10.53 -24.07
CA THR A 1163 0.01 9.87 -24.02
C THR A 1163 1.03 10.42 -25.04
N ASN A 1164 0.58 11.01 -26.14
CA ASN A 1164 1.43 11.59 -27.20
C ASN A 1164 1.25 13.10 -27.38
N ASP A 1165 0.74 13.84 -26.38
CA ASP A 1165 0.43 15.27 -26.49
C ASP A 1165 -0.44 15.59 -27.72
N ALA A 1166 -1.42 14.74 -28.01
CA ALA A 1166 -2.19 14.79 -29.25
C ALA A 1166 -3.47 15.61 -29.15
N HIS A 1167 -4.01 15.80 -27.94
CA HIS A 1167 -5.34 16.36 -27.75
C HIS A 1167 -5.29 17.75 -27.13
N PHE A 1168 -6.06 18.69 -27.66
CA PHE A 1168 -6.23 19.97 -27.00
C PHE A 1168 -7.25 19.86 -25.85
N PRO A 1169 -7.02 20.54 -24.72
CA PRO A 1169 -7.85 20.37 -23.53
C PRO A 1169 -9.19 21.12 -23.61
N ILE A 1170 -9.42 21.97 -24.61
CA ILE A 1170 -10.58 22.86 -24.71
C ILE A 1170 -11.26 22.65 -26.07
N THR A 1171 -12.59 22.84 -26.09
CA THR A 1171 -13.40 22.94 -27.30
C THR A 1171 -14.04 24.32 -27.36
N MET A 1172 -14.02 24.95 -28.53
CA MET A 1172 -14.74 26.19 -28.81
C MET A 1172 -15.52 26.02 -30.11
N ASN A 1173 -16.83 26.22 -30.08
CA ASN A 1173 -17.72 26.04 -31.24
C ASN A 1173 -17.57 24.67 -31.92
N GLY A 1174 -17.42 23.60 -31.13
CA GLY A 1174 -17.26 22.23 -31.62
C GLY A 1174 -15.87 21.90 -32.21
N LYS A 1175 -14.91 22.82 -32.14
CA LYS A 1175 -13.52 22.61 -32.58
C LYS A 1175 -12.54 22.62 -31.42
N ASP A 1176 -11.51 21.80 -31.51
CA ASP A 1176 -10.40 21.75 -30.57
C ASP A 1176 -9.62 23.06 -30.53
N ASP A 1177 -9.37 23.58 -29.33
CA ASP A 1177 -8.57 24.79 -29.13
C ASP A 1177 -7.64 24.69 -27.91
N ASN A 1178 -6.57 25.46 -27.93
CA ASN A 1178 -5.53 25.47 -26.92
C ASN A 1178 -5.84 26.42 -25.76
N ILE A 1179 -5.18 26.25 -24.62
CA ILE A 1179 -5.26 27.16 -23.47
C ILE A 1179 -4.76 28.55 -23.89
N TRP A 1180 -5.56 29.58 -23.63
CA TRP A 1180 -5.17 30.97 -23.85
C TRP A 1180 -4.28 31.48 -22.72
N ILE A 1181 -3.47 32.51 -22.98
CA ILE A 1181 -2.52 33.01 -21.97
C ILE A 1181 -3.25 33.57 -20.75
N THR A 1182 -4.37 34.27 -20.94
CA THR A 1182 -5.19 34.78 -19.84
C THR A 1182 -5.84 33.67 -19.01
N GLU A 1183 -6.16 32.53 -19.63
CA GLU A 1183 -6.62 31.33 -18.93
C GLU A 1183 -5.46 30.68 -18.18
N MET A 1184 -4.25 30.63 -18.78
CA MET A 1184 -3.03 30.13 -18.13
C MET A 1184 -2.61 30.96 -16.92
N GLU A 1185 -2.75 32.29 -16.98
CA GLU A 1185 -2.53 33.19 -15.83
C GLU A 1185 -3.46 32.78 -14.67
N LYS A 1186 -4.77 32.61 -14.94
CA LYS A 1186 -5.75 32.14 -13.95
C LYS A 1186 -5.42 30.75 -13.39
N ILE A 1187 -5.01 29.81 -14.25
CA ILE A 1187 -4.61 28.45 -13.83
C ILE A 1187 -3.45 28.49 -12.83
N PHE A 1188 -2.50 29.42 -13.00
CA PHE A 1188 -1.36 29.59 -12.10
C PHE A 1188 -1.68 30.49 -10.89
N GLY A 1189 -2.89 31.06 -10.83
CA GLY A 1189 -3.36 31.96 -9.80
C GLY A 1189 -2.92 33.42 -9.94
N PHE A 1190 -2.39 33.82 -11.11
CA PHE A 1190 -2.07 35.21 -11.39
C PHE A 1190 -3.33 36.01 -11.74
N PRO A 1191 -3.34 37.33 -11.47
CA PRO A 1191 -4.33 38.23 -12.01
C PRO A 1191 -4.41 38.13 -13.55
N LYS A 1192 -5.62 38.31 -14.09
CA LYS A 1192 -5.81 38.35 -15.55
C LYS A 1192 -4.98 39.50 -16.13
N HIS A 1193 -4.27 39.24 -17.24
CA HIS A 1193 -3.36 40.16 -17.93
C HIS A 1193 -2.05 40.46 -17.20
N TYR A 1194 -1.68 39.68 -16.18
CA TYR A 1194 -0.42 39.90 -15.44
C TYR A 1194 0.83 39.87 -16.33
N THR A 1195 0.87 39.04 -17.38
CA THR A 1195 2.01 38.97 -18.31
C THR A 1195 1.83 39.80 -19.57
N ASP A 1196 0.78 40.63 -19.65
CA ASP A 1196 0.40 41.41 -20.83
C ASP A 1196 1.17 42.74 -20.91
N VAL A 1197 2.49 42.65 -21.08
CA VAL A 1197 3.40 43.79 -20.98
C VAL A 1197 4.22 43.95 -22.27
N LYS A 1198 4.48 45.21 -22.67
CA LYS A 1198 5.38 45.62 -23.79
C LYS A 1198 5.28 44.76 -25.07
N ASN A 1199 4.08 44.45 -25.55
CA ASN A 1199 3.86 43.67 -26.78
C ASN A 1199 4.53 42.28 -26.79
N MET A 1200 4.72 41.66 -25.62
CA MET A 1200 5.28 40.32 -25.53
C MET A 1200 4.42 39.30 -26.30
N GLY A 1201 5.08 38.51 -27.14
CA GLY A 1201 4.41 37.47 -27.93
C GLY A 1201 3.87 36.34 -27.06
N ARG A 1202 2.88 35.60 -27.57
CA ARG A 1202 2.25 34.45 -26.87
C ARG A 1202 3.28 33.46 -26.31
N LEU A 1203 4.31 33.12 -27.07
CA LEU A 1203 5.33 32.15 -26.66
C LEU A 1203 6.22 32.68 -25.54
N GLN A 1204 6.55 33.97 -25.53
CA GLN A 1204 7.33 34.60 -24.45
C GLN A 1204 6.52 34.58 -23.15
N ARG A 1205 5.24 34.97 -23.21
CA ARG A 1205 4.32 34.91 -22.05
C ARG A 1205 4.14 33.49 -21.52
N GLN A 1206 4.00 32.49 -22.39
CA GLN A 1206 3.96 31.09 -21.96
C GLN A 1206 5.25 30.66 -21.27
N ARG A 1207 6.43 31.07 -21.77
CA ARG A 1207 7.73 30.68 -21.18
C ARG A 1207 7.87 31.22 -19.76
N VAL A 1208 7.56 32.50 -19.52
CA VAL A 1208 7.69 33.09 -18.19
C VAL A 1208 6.69 32.50 -17.19
N LEU A 1209 5.44 32.24 -17.61
CA LEU A 1209 4.46 31.52 -16.78
C LEU A 1209 4.87 30.06 -16.52
N GLY A 1210 5.42 29.38 -17.53
CA GLY A 1210 5.90 28.01 -17.39
C GLY A 1210 7.02 27.87 -16.35
N LYS A 1211 7.83 28.92 -16.16
CA LYS A 1211 8.91 29.01 -15.16
C LYS A 1211 8.42 29.46 -13.77
N SER A 1212 7.30 30.20 -13.68
CA SER A 1212 6.87 30.83 -12.43
C SER A 1212 6.37 29.83 -11.37
N TRP A 1213 6.25 30.30 -10.13
CA TRP A 1213 5.55 29.54 -9.09
C TRP A 1213 4.03 29.58 -9.29
N SER A 1214 3.34 28.67 -8.61
CA SER A 1214 1.89 28.73 -8.44
C SER A 1214 1.59 29.71 -7.30
N VAL A 1215 0.84 30.77 -7.58
CA VAL A 1215 0.46 31.81 -6.62
C VAL A 1215 -0.19 31.22 -5.35
N PRO A 1216 -1.22 30.36 -5.43
CA PRO A 1216 -1.86 29.82 -4.22
C PRO A 1216 -0.93 28.92 -3.39
N VAL A 1217 0.03 28.22 -4.02
CA VAL A 1217 1.02 27.42 -3.29
C VAL A 1217 1.97 28.33 -2.49
N ILE A 1218 2.47 29.41 -3.10
CA ILE A 1218 3.36 30.35 -2.40
C ILE A 1218 2.58 31.14 -1.34
N ARG A 1219 1.32 31.49 -1.59
CA ARG A 1219 0.41 32.07 -0.59
C ARG A 1219 0.29 31.17 0.64
N HIS A 1220 0.08 29.87 0.42
CA HIS A 1220 0.08 28.87 1.49
C HIS A 1220 1.39 28.85 2.26
N LEU A 1221 2.54 28.79 1.57
CA LEU A 1221 3.84 28.68 2.24
C LEU A 1221 4.22 29.95 3.02
N LEU A 1222 3.88 31.15 2.53
CA LEU A 1222 4.26 32.42 3.17
C LEU A 1222 3.26 32.92 4.22
N ALA A 1223 2.02 32.41 4.26
CA ALA A 1223 0.98 32.85 5.20
C ALA A 1223 1.40 32.87 6.69
N PRO A 1224 2.15 31.88 7.21
CA PRO A 1224 2.60 31.87 8.61
C PRO A 1224 3.50 33.05 9.00
N LEU A 1225 4.15 33.71 8.03
CA LEU A 1225 5.00 34.87 8.28
C LEU A 1225 4.21 36.08 8.84
N LYS A 1226 2.87 36.07 8.75
CA LYS A 1226 2.00 37.07 9.38
C LYS A 1226 2.15 37.12 10.89
N ASP A 1227 2.64 36.05 11.52
CA ASP A 1227 2.92 36.06 12.96
C ASP A 1227 4.22 36.78 13.34
N TYR A 1228 5.01 37.23 12.36
CA TYR A 1228 6.34 37.84 12.56
C TYR A 1228 6.45 39.27 12.02
N PHE A 1229 5.74 39.59 10.92
CA PHE A 1229 5.91 40.86 10.21
C PHE A 1229 4.63 41.69 10.15
N ALA A 1230 4.80 42.99 9.94
CA ALA A 1230 3.72 43.96 9.93
C ALA A 1230 2.83 43.79 8.68
N CYS A 1231 1.54 44.06 8.84
CA CYS A 1231 0.56 44.03 7.75
C CYS A 1231 -0.03 45.43 7.53
N ASP A 1232 -0.49 45.69 6.30
CA ASP A 1232 -1.27 46.87 5.96
C ASP A 1232 -2.65 46.81 6.60
N GLU A 1233 -3.16 47.96 7.03
CA GLU A 1233 -4.58 48.09 7.36
C GLU A 1233 -5.35 47.98 6.06
N VAL A 1234 -6.16 46.93 5.92
CA VAL A 1234 -7.04 46.80 4.76
C VAL A 1234 -8.19 47.78 4.98
N PRO A 1235 -8.40 48.78 4.10
CA PRO A 1235 -9.60 49.59 4.16
C PRO A 1235 -10.79 48.65 3.97
N LEU A 1236 -11.68 48.55 4.96
CA LEU A 1236 -12.99 47.94 4.79
C LEU A 1236 -13.65 48.66 3.60
N LYS A 1237 -13.75 47.96 2.46
CA LYS A 1237 -14.39 48.49 1.24
C LYS A 1237 -15.90 48.31 1.31
#